data_AF-A0A1W9S9F9-F1
#
_entry.id   AF-A0A1W9S9F9-F1
#
_cell.length_a   1.000
_cell.length_b   1.000
_cell.length_c   1.000
_cell.angle_alpha   90.00
_cell.angle_beta   90.00
_cell.angle_gamma   90.00
#
_symmetry.space_group_name_H-M   'P 1'
#
loop_
_entity.id
_entity.type
_entity.pdbx_description
1 polymer ?
#
loop_
_entity_poly.entity_id
_entity_poly.type
_entity_poly.pdbx_seq_one_letter_code
_entity_poly.pdbx_strand_id
1 'polypeptide(L)'
;MYYKCIEKSFIVCYIRFINMEDFMKLSRYIFLLILIFFLVGCNQNTTTDIKITTEEDITDCNYHLTEAYGELIPMETIEIPYSEVLTNSNNFICPCKETEEHPLLFRDSSIKTHQIIIRFDAIYPIEYMNLKNYTGLNANPINEMSLEVSLDGVSFNRIYYKYQLNDNENQISINQSAKAIKLVIPDTDETVGILDMNFTLGEGYIIREEKELTNAFLRFNGWTGADGVFSFDLDNGGDKIGINHNTTGFIFSDTFIGGVNPDTYLRINPEIINNSFGYLDNTVSLTPDAFTFVQGGDEDNPSSVLLPNSYIGHLARNLLDSDGLTISNDPSSKLTNIDEGTMWLSDKTNNSLIIDLKSTYDLSKIYIWNYNQNPDFGVKEFKLYTSIDGEVYKYINTYQLNKTSGIDLEPYTLELNLDSSLVRYIKIDILDSYDDIYVGLGKIMLFTSDNTPLFGSINAQDELHDLTKNEESARLWLQDGIVINNKIYLFPLLIKDYLTYFKVHNVGLVEMDIVNDRFDYQNAKFYSTPLMCQTDDGGLIYFGAGVMDNRDIDGFIYIYGYKDLNGRNLVVARVSEDNFLNFNEWTYYNGETWTKNINEVKGIKESVSAELSVTYINFGTNKGKYMLVVMKGTTSGEIAYALSNAPYGPFSDYETIYQTNEGSLYNGAFTYNAKMHPNLSKENKIIISYNVNTTSFSALSNAKIYYPRFISLTEIRKGEED
;
A
#
# COMPACT_ATOMS: atom_id res chain seq x y z
N MET A 1 21.32 34.80 -20.72
CA MET A 1 21.41 36.22 -21.16
C MET A 1 20.59 37.02 -20.15
N TYR A 2 21.09 37.91 -19.28
CA TYR A 2 22.11 38.96 -19.40
C TYR A 2 22.79 39.25 -18.03
N TYR A 3 24.13 39.41 -18.06
CA TYR A 3 25.09 40.25 -17.29
C TYR A 3 25.07 40.36 -15.74
N LYS A 4 26.15 40.12 -14.97
CA LYS A 4 27.59 40.56 -14.89
C LYS A 4 27.88 41.91 -14.17
N CYS A 5 28.71 41.78 -13.12
CA CYS A 5 29.79 42.66 -12.60
C CYS A 5 29.48 44.03 -11.95
N ILE A 6 29.76 44.21 -10.64
CA ILE A 6 31.02 44.62 -9.94
C ILE A 6 31.27 46.15 -9.97
N GLU A 7 31.38 46.77 -8.78
CA GLU A 7 32.54 47.61 -8.42
C GLU A 7 32.68 47.92 -6.91
N LYS A 8 33.94 48.08 -6.50
CA LYS A 8 34.53 48.26 -5.14
C LYS A 8 34.67 49.74 -4.77
N SER A 9 34.86 50.04 -3.47
CA SER A 9 35.75 51.08 -2.88
C SER A 9 35.83 50.84 -1.35
N PHE A 10 36.92 50.56 -0.62
CA PHE A 10 38.30 51.07 -0.40
C PHE A 10 38.45 52.36 0.44
N ILE A 11 39.09 52.25 1.62
CA ILE A 11 40.00 53.19 2.36
C ILE A 11 40.89 52.28 3.29
N VAL A 12 42.21 52.01 3.15
CA VAL A 12 43.52 52.76 3.06
C VAL A 12 44.10 53.18 4.45
N CYS A 13 45.03 52.40 5.05
CA CYS A 13 46.53 52.52 5.17
C CYS A 13 47.07 53.35 6.39
N TYR A 14 48.24 53.18 7.04
CA TYR A 14 49.66 52.99 6.59
C TYR A 14 50.63 52.49 7.72
N ILE A 15 51.49 51.49 7.41
CA ILE A 15 52.98 51.30 7.62
C ILE A 15 53.71 51.29 9.00
N ARG A 16 54.51 50.22 9.29
CA ARG A 16 56.01 50.23 9.37
C ARG A 16 56.68 48.83 9.51
N PHE A 17 57.84 48.71 8.83
CA PHE A 17 58.78 47.59 8.69
C PHE A 17 59.44 47.09 10.00
N ILE A 18 59.63 45.77 10.15
CA ILE A 18 60.73 45.13 10.92
C ILE A 18 61.25 43.88 10.18
N ASN A 19 62.57 43.71 10.19
CA ASN A 19 63.43 42.82 9.40
C ASN A 19 63.32 41.31 9.69
N MET A 20 63.58 40.52 8.65
CA MET A 20 63.47 39.06 8.57
C MET A 20 64.76 38.31 9.00
N GLU A 21 65.47 38.78 10.03
CA GLU A 21 66.67 38.11 10.59
C GLU A 21 66.49 37.63 12.04
N ASP A 22 65.45 38.07 12.76
CA ASP A 22 65.19 37.67 14.16
C ASP A 22 64.27 36.42 14.29
N PHE A 23 63.65 35.97 13.20
CA PHE A 23 62.80 34.76 13.22
C PHE A 23 63.59 33.45 13.25
N MET A 24 64.89 33.49 12.88
CA MET A 24 65.76 32.31 12.79
C MET A 24 66.51 31.96 14.08
N LYS A 25 66.38 32.76 15.16
CA LYS A 25 66.98 32.45 16.47
C LYS A 25 66.00 31.84 17.48
N LEU A 26 64.70 31.85 17.19
CA LEU A 26 63.66 31.30 18.07
C LEU A 26 63.40 29.79 17.83
N SER A 27 63.77 29.23 16.67
CA SER A 27 63.50 27.82 16.34
C SER A 27 64.47 26.82 16.98
N ARG A 28 65.62 27.28 17.51
CA ARG A 28 66.62 26.40 18.16
C ARG A 28 66.38 26.14 19.65
N TYR A 29 65.58 26.97 20.34
CA TYR A 29 65.25 26.77 21.76
C TYR A 29 63.97 25.94 21.98
N ILE A 30 63.04 25.94 21.03
CA ILE A 30 61.81 25.13 21.11
C ILE A 30 62.10 23.65 20.84
N PHE A 31 63.09 23.34 20.00
CA PHE A 31 63.47 21.95 19.70
C PHE A 31 64.23 21.24 20.86
N LEU A 32 64.84 22.00 21.77
CA LEU A 32 65.58 21.43 22.91
C LEU A 32 64.68 21.16 24.14
N LEU A 33 63.51 21.82 24.23
CA LEU A 33 62.51 21.59 25.28
C LEU A 33 61.59 20.39 24.97
N ILE A 34 61.46 20.01 23.70
CA ILE A 34 60.68 18.84 23.25
C ILE A 34 61.44 17.52 23.48
N LEU A 35 62.77 17.56 23.63
CA LEU A 35 63.59 16.35 23.87
C LEU A 35 63.75 15.95 25.35
N ILE A 36 63.33 16.79 26.30
CA ILE A 36 63.47 16.53 27.75
C ILE A 36 62.14 16.07 28.39
N PHE A 37 61.01 16.16 27.69
CA PHE A 37 59.76 15.47 28.09
C PHE A 37 59.70 14.01 27.63
N PHE A 38 60.78 13.48 27.03
CA PHE A 38 60.89 12.09 26.61
C PHE A 38 61.41 11.12 27.69
N LEU A 39 61.74 11.56 28.91
CA LEU A 39 62.36 10.70 29.93
C LEU A 39 61.97 11.07 31.37
N VAL A 40 60.72 10.79 31.76
CA VAL A 40 60.38 10.38 33.14
C VAL A 40 59.30 9.31 33.03
N GLY A 41 59.69 8.07 33.31
CA GLY A 41 58.82 6.90 33.24
C GLY A 41 57.97 6.68 34.50
N CYS A 42 57.38 5.47 34.52
CA CYS A 42 56.41 4.88 35.43
C CYS A 42 54.96 5.10 34.95
N ASN A 43 54.21 4.10 34.50
CA ASN A 43 54.29 2.67 34.76
C ASN A 43 53.79 1.94 33.50
N GLN A 44 54.64 1.10 32.90
CA GLN A 44 54.14 0.03 32.04
C GLN A 44 53.43 -0.96 32.98
N ASN A 45 52.13 -0.80 33.15
CA ASN A 45 51.30 -1.97 33.39
C ASN A 45 51.41 -2.77 32.08
N THR A 46 52.13 -3.87 32.17
CA THR A 46 52.09 -4.95 31.21
C THR A 46 50.66 -5.47 31.19
N THR A 47 49.79 -4.84 30.41
CA THR A 47 48.65 -5.55 29.84
C THR A 47 49.26 -6.58 28.92
N THR A 48 49.31 -7.82 29.39
CA THR A 48 49.48 -9.00 28.56
C THR A 48 48.68 -8.80 27.28
N ASP A 49 49.36 -8.88 26.13
CA ASP A 49 48.72 -8.98 24.82
C ASP A 49 47.93 -10.29 24.77
N ILE A 50 46.71 -10.26 25.29
CA ILE A 50 45.74 -11.33 25.17
C ILE A 50 45.01 -11.07 23.85
N LYS A 51 45.64 -11.47 22.74
CA LYS A 51 44.91 -11.71 21.49
C LYS A 51 44.53 -13.18 21.49
N ILE A 52 43.33 -13.51 21.97
CA ILE A 52 42.77 -14.87 21.85
C ILE A 52 42.08 -14.92 20.49
N THR A 53 42.86 -14.79 19.42
CA THR A 53 42.37 -14.91 18.04
C THR A 53 42.77 -16.25 17.40
N THR A 54 43.22 -17.22 18.21
CA THR A 54 43.64 -18.55 17.76
C THR A 54 42.61 -19.64 18.04
N GLU A 55 41.43 -19.30 18.54
CA GLU A 55 40.34 -20.26 18.67
C GLU A 55 39.80 -20.61 17.28
N GLU A 56 39.78 -21.91 16.96
CA GLU A 56 39.08 -22.41 15.79
C GLU A 56 37.57 -22.13 15.94
N ASP A 57 36.91 -21.86 14.82
CA ASP A 57 35.47 -21.64 14.81
C ASP A 57 34.74 -22.94 15.21
N ILE A 58 33.71 -22.82 16.05
CA ILE A 58 32.80 -23.93 16.35
C ILE A 58 32.04 -24.28 15.07
N THR A 59 32.38 -25.42 14.46
CA THR A 59 31.81 -25.85 13.17
C THR A 59 30.69 -26.87 13.29
N ASP A 60 30.64 -27.63 14.39
CA ASP A 60 29.59 -28.61 14.67
C ASP A 60 28.50 -28.01 15.56
N CYS A 61 27.61 -27.20 14.97
CA CYS A 61 26.42 -26.68 15.66
C CYS A 61 25.14 -27.01 14.89
N ASN A 62 24.33 -27.92 15.44
CA ASN A 62 23.04 -28.34 14.87
C ASN A 62 21.86 -27.71 15.62
N TYR A 63 21.94 -26.41 15.94
CA TYR A 63 20.80 -25.71 16.51
C TYR A 63 19.79 -25.35 15.41
N HIS A 64 18.53 -25.67 15.63
CA HIS A 64 17.43 -25.30 14.75
C HIS A 64 16.29 -24.75 15.60
N LEU A 65 15.91 -23.49 15.34
CA LEU A 65 14.77 -22.85 16.00
C LEU A 65 13.48 -23.55 15.55
N THR A 66 12.69 -24.08 16.48
CA THR A 66 11.41 -24.72 16.16
C THR A 66 10.23 -23.75 16.14
N GLU A 67 10.51 -22.48 16.44
CA GLU A 67 9.55 -21.36 16.49
C GLU A 67 8.55 -21.53 17.63
N ALA A 68 9.03 -22.14 18.72
CA ALA A 68 8.28 -22.30 19.97
C ALA A 68 8.59 -21.15 20.94
N TYR A 69 7.56 -20.70 21.65
CA TYR A 69 7.71 -19.68 22.69
C TYR A 69 8.79 -20.06 23.71
N GLY A 70 9.65 -19.11 24.08
CA GLY A 70 10.72 -19.30 25.07
C GLY A 70 12.03 -19.86 24.51
N GLU A 71 12.11 -20.24 23.22
CA GLU A 71 13.36 -20.67 22.60
C GLU A 71 14.40 -19.55 22.48
N LEU A 72 15.68 -19.91 22.31
CA LEU A 72 16.74 -18.94 22.07
C LEU A 72 16.77 -18.52 20.61
N ILE A 73 16.81 -17.22 20.36
CA ILE A 73 16.91 -16.66 19.01
C ILE A 73 18.37 -16.73 18.54
N PRO A 74 18.67 -17.40 17.41
CA PRO A 74 20.01 -17.42 16.84
C PRO A 74 20.45 -16.01 16.42
N MET A 75 21.65 -15.62 16.84
CA MET A 75 22.31 -14.42 16.34
C MET A 75 22.98 -14.75 15.00
N GLU A 76 22.66 -13.99 13.95
CA GLU A 76 23.24 -14.18 12.61
C GLU A 76 24.63 -13.54 12.51
N THR A 77 24.75 -12.29 12.95
CA THR A 77 26.03 -11.57 12.98
C THR A 77 26.18 -10.71 14.22
N ILE A 78 27.42 -10.43 14.59
CA ILE A 78 27.79 -9.43 15.59
C ILE A 78 28.89 -8.52 15.03
N GLU A 79 28.67 -7.21 15.10
CA GLU A 79 29.58 -6.19 14.61
C GLU A 79 29.95 -5.24 15.75
N ILE A 80 31.24 -4.96 15.92
CA ILE A 80 31.75 -4.03 16.94
C ILE A 80 32.66 -2.99 16.26
N PRO A 81 32.09 -2.13 15.40
CA PRO A 81 32.84 -1.42 14.35
C PRO A 81 33.84 -0.39 14.88
N TYR A 82 33.74 0.00 16.16
CA TYR A 82 34.51 1.10 16.72
C TYR A 82 35.52 0.66 17.79
N SER A 83 35.65 -0.62 18.09
CA SER A 83 36.46 -1.11 19.22
C SER A 83 37.43 -2.20 18.80
N GLU A 84 38.52 -2.36 19.56
CA GLU A 84 39.41 -3.51 19.41
C GLU A 84 38.77 -4.73 20.06
N VAL A 85 38.44 -5.75 19.26
CA VAL A 85 37.90 -7.03 19.74
C VAL A 85 39.05 -8.02 19.95
N LEU A 86 39.10 -8.63 21.14
CA LEU A 86 40.23 -9.46 21.59
C LEU A 86 39.95 -10.97 21.53
N THR A 87 38.68 -11.37 21.37
CA THR A 87 38.22 -12.77 21.28
C THR A 87 37.53 -13.09 19.96
N ASN A 88 37.19 -14.37 19.74
CA ASN A 88 36.47 -14.81 18.55
C ASN A 88 34.96 -14.53 18.68
N SER A 89 34.49 -13.48 18.00
CA SER A 89 33.08 -13.10 17.99
C SER A 89 32.15 -14.13 17.35
N ASN A 90 32.63 -14.95 16.41
CA ASN A 90 31.81 -15.99 15.77
C ASN A 90 31.47 -17.09 16.78
N ASN A 91 32.46 -17.51 17.58
CA ASN A 91 32.24 -18.45 18.68
C ASN A 91 31.28 -17.87 19.73
N PHE A 92 31.36 -16.56 20.01
CA PHE A 92 30.46 -15.89 20.95
C PHE A 92 28.99 -15.93 20.51
N ILE A 93 28.68 -15.85 19.22
CA ILE A 93 27.28 -15.89 18.75
C ILE A 93 26.77 -17.30 18.48
N CYS A 94 27.63 -18.31 18.49
CA CYS A 94 27.25 -19.69 18.25
C CYS A 94 26.28 -20.19 19.34
N PRO A 95 25.05 -20.64 18.99
CA PRO A 95 24.08 -21.10 19.97
C PRO A 95 24.48 -22.41 20.66
N CYS A 96 25.42 -23.16 20.08
CA CYS A 96 25.96 -24.40 20.66
C CYS A 96 27.22 -24.20 21.50
N LYS A 97 27.65 -22.96 21.74
CA LYS A 97 28.86 -22.68 22.51
C LYS A 97 28.71 -23.08 23.97
N GLU A 98 29.80 -23.50 24.60
CA GLU A 98 29.87 -23.59 26.06
C GLU A 98 29.91 -22.17 26.64
N THR A 99 28.90 -21.82 27.45
CA THR A 99 28.64 -20.43 27.88
C THR A 99 29.77 -19.79 28.70
N GLU A 100 30.66 -20.60 29.28
CA GLU A 100 31.78 -20.10 30.10
C GLU A 100 33.10 -19.97 29.34
N GLU A 101 33.21 -20.54 28.13
CA GLU A 101 34.50 -20.70 27.43
C GLU A 101 34.75 -19.66 26.34
N HIS A 102 33.69 -19.06 25.77
CA HIS A 102 33.81 -18.14 24.63
C HIS A 102 33.25 -16.75 24.95
N PRO A 103 33.93 -15.94 25.80
CA PRO A 103 33.50 -14.59 26.13
C PRO A 103 33.78 -13.59 24.99
N LEU A 104 33.06 -12.49 24.98
CA LEU A 104 33.31 -11.34 24.13
C LEU A 104 34.09 -10.27 24.89
N LEU A 105 35.38 -10.13 24.58
CA LEU A 105 36.26 -9.13 25.21
C LEU A 105 36.62 -8.04 24.22
N PHE A 106 36.53 -6.78 24.64
CA PHE A 106 36.82 -5.63 23.79
C PHE A 106 37.37 -4.44 24.61
N ARG A 107 38.10 -3.55 23.93
CA ARG A 107 38.69 -2.33 24.52
C ARG A 107 38.85 -1.22 23.47
N ASP A 108 39.34 -0.07 23.91
CA ASP A 108 39.81 1.04 23.07
C ASP A 108 38.80 1.48 21.98
N SER A 109 37.75 2.23 22.36
CA SER A 109 36.80 2.73 21.37
C SER A 109 37.26 4.00 20.67
N SER A 110 37.17 3.99 19.34
CA SER A 110 37.41 5.18 18.50
C SER A 110 36.37 6.31 18.68
N ILE A 111 35.21 6.04 19.30
CA ILE A 111 34.11 7.00 19.47
C ILE A 111 33.66 7.18 20.93
N LYS A 112 34.53 6.92 21.92
CA LYS A 112 34.24 7.00 23.38
C LYS A 112 33.11 6.09 23.89
N THR A 113 32.57 5.24 23.04
CA THR A 113 31.54 4.26 23.38
C THR A 113 31.78 3.01 22.56
N HIS A 114 31.68 1.83 23.18
CA HIS A 114 31.61 0.58 22.45
C HIS A 114 30.20 0.46 21.88
N GLN A 115 30.09 0.14 20.59
CA GLN A 115 28.81 -0.18 19.96
C GLN A 115 28.85 -1.62 19.48
N ILE A 116 27.97 -2.45 20.02
CA ILE A 116 27.82 -3.84 19.63
C ILE A 116 26.50 -3.94 18.88
N ILE A 117 26.55 -4.30 17.60
CA ILE A 117 25.38 -4.45 16.73
C ILE A 117 25.19 -5.93 16.45
N ILE A 118 24.06 -6.46 16.87
CA ILE A 118 23.66 -7.86 16.69
C ILE A 118 22.55 -7.88 15.66
N ARG A 119 22.66 -8.79 14.69
CA ARG A 119 21.66 -8.97 13.62
C ARG A 119 21.08 -10.36 13.67
N PHE A 120 19.81 -10.44 13.31
CA PHE A 120 19.07 -11.67 13.16
C PHE A 120 18.67 -11.86 11.69
N ASP A 121 18.46 -13.10 11.29
CA ASP A 121 18.07 -13.49 9.92
C ASP A 121 16.62 -13.10 9.59
N ALA A 122 15.81 -12.86 10.63
CA ALA A 122 14.41 -12.44 10.57
C ALA A 122 14.14 -11.33 11.60
N ILE A 123 12.96 -10.73 11.54
CA ILE A 123 12.45 -9.94 12.68
C ILE A 123 11.81 -10.92 13.66
N TYR A 124 12.31 -10.96 14.88
CA TYR A 124 11.78 -11.79 15.95
C TYR A 124 11.09 -10.92 17.00
N PRO A 125 9.97 -11.35 17.60
CA PRO A 125 9.44 -10.75 18.81
C PRO A 125 10.30 -11.22 19.99
N ILE A 126 10.98 -10.28 20.64
CA ILE A 126 11.97 -10.59 21.68
C ILE A 126 11.37 -10.26 23.04
N GLU A 127 11.27 -11.26 23.91
CA GLU A 127 10.76 -11.06 25.27
C GLU A 127 11.85 -10.56 26.21
N TYR A 128 12.97 -11.28 26.25
CA TYR A 128 14.10 -10.99 27.13
C TYR A 128 15.43 -11.04 26.40
N MET A 129 16.37 -10.21 26.83
CA MET A 129 17.79 -10.43 26.66
C MET A 129 18.38 -10.87 27.99
N ASN A 130 19.08 -12.00 27.99
CA ASN A 130 19.90 -12.41 29.12
C ASN A 130 21.36 -12.07 28.81
N LEU A 131 22.00 -11.31 29.70
CA LEU A 131 23.39 -10.90 29.59
C LEU A 131 24.13 -11.31 30.87
N LYS A 132 25.19 -12.10 30.70
CA LYS A 132 26.11 -12.47 31.77
C LYS A 132 27.38 -11.65 31.65
N ASN A 133 27.69 -10.89 32.68
CA ASN A 133 28.92 -10.12 32.76
C ASN A 133 30.13 -11.05 32.90
N TYR A 134 31.28 -10.63 32.37
CA TYR A 134 32.53 -11.38 32.50
C TYR A 134 33.05 -11.32 33.94
N THR A 135 33.39 -12.48 34.50
CA THR A 135 33.86 -12.64 35.90
C THR A 135 35.32 -13.07 36.00
N GLY A 136 36.02 -13.22 34.88
CA GLY A 136 37.44 -13.59 34.83
C GLY A 136 38.39 -12.41 35.09
N LEU A 137 39.70 -12.71 35.16
CA LEU A 137 40.73 -11.71 35.47
C LEU A 137 41.15 -10.82 34.29
N ASN A 138 40.70 -11.15 33.07
CA ASN A 138 41.19 -10.53 31.84
C ASN A 138 40.41 -9.29 31.38
N ALA A 139 39.25 -9.01 31.99
CA ALA A 139 38.39 -7.89 31.65
C ALA A 139 37.44 -7.55 32.81
N ASN A 140 36.93 -6.32 32.80
CA ASN A 140 35.97 -5.85 33.79
C ASN A 140 34.51 -6.07 33.32
N PRO A 141 33.57 -6.24 34.26
CA PRO A 141 32.15 -6.32 33.94
C PRO A 141 31.64 -4.97 33.41
N ILE A 142 30.56 -5.01 32.65
CA ILE A 142 29.89 -3.80 32.18
C ILE A 142 28.89 -3.36 33.24
N ASN A 143 28.99 -2.09 33.66
CA ASN A 143 28.13 -1.52 34.70
C ASN A 143 26.89 -0.82 34.14
N GLU A 144 27.00 -0.20 32.96
CA GLU A 144 25.88 0.48 32.32
C GLU A 144 25.88 0.29 30.79
N MET A 145 24.69 0.24 30.20
CA MET A 145 24.50 0.18 28.76
C MET A 145 23.22 0.89 28.31
N SER A 146 23.20 1.41 27.09
CA SER A 146 21.95 1.75 26.39
C SER A 146 21.62 0.66 25.38
N LEU A 147 20.33 0.40 25.18
CA LEU A 147 19.84 -0.63 24.26
C LEU A 147 18.93 0.01 23.23
N GLU A 148 19.20 -0.28 21.96
CA GLU A 148 18.43 0.17 20.82
C GLU A 148 17.99 -1.03 19.96
N VAL A 149 16.78 -0.97 19.40
CA VAL A 149 16.19 -2.01 18.54
C VAL A 149 15.92 -1.45 17.15
N SER A 150 15.89 -2.33 16.15
CA SER A 150 15.69 -1.95 14.74
C SER A 150 14.89 -3.02 14.00
N LEU A 151 13.92 -2.60 13.18
CA LEU A 151 13.15 -3.49 12.29
C LEU A 151 13.80 -3.66 10.91
N ASP A 152 14.50 -2.64 10.42
CA ASP A 152 15.16 -2.63 9.09
C ASP A 152 16.66 -2.99 9.16
N GLY A 153 17.23 -3.06 10.37
CA GLY A 153 18.65 -3.24 10.62
C GLY A 153 19.50 -1.98 10.43
N VAL A 154 18.90 -0.84 10.11
CA VAL A 154 19.60 0.41 9.76
C VAL A 154 19.22 1.53 10.73
N SER A 155 17.92 1.69 10.95
CA SER A 155 17.32 2.70 11.82
C SER A 155 17.09 2.12 13.20
N PHE A 156 17.76 2.66 14.21
CA PHE A 156 17.69 2.16 15.59
C PHE A 156 16.88 3.11 16.48
N ASN A 157 15.97 2.56 17.27
CA ASN A 157 15.21 3.26 18.29
C ASN A 157 15.70 2.83 19.69
N ARG A 158 16.04 3.80 20.54
CA ARG A 158 16.54 3.53 21.89
C ARG A 158 15.39 3.25 22.85
N ILE A 159 15.39 2.05 23.43
CA ILE A 159 14.38 1.62 24.40
C ILE A 159 14.89 1.68 25.84
N TYR A 160 16.20 1.61 26.05
CA TYR A 160 16.83 1.88 27.34
C TYR A 160 18.00 2.85 27.21
N TYR A 161 18.10 3.79 28.15
CA TYR A 161 19.21 4.74 28.25
C TYR A 161 19.94 4.56 29.59
N LYS A 162 21.24 4.26 29.54
CA LYS A 162 22.09 4.02 30.73
C LYS A 162 21.46 3.04 31.74
N TYR A 163 20.91 1.95 31.23
CA TYR A 163 20.44 0.83 32.04
C TYR A 163 21.57 0.30 32.90
N GLN A 164 21.35 0.17 34.20
CA GLN A 164 22.35 -0.30 35.15
C GLN A 164 22.32 -1.84 35.19
N LEU A 165 23.49 -2.45 35.11
CA LEU A 165 23.67 -3.88 35.15
C LEU A 165 24.19 -4.32 36.54
N ASN A 166 23.77 -5.50 36.95
CA ASN A 166 24.36 -6.23 38.07
C ASN A 166 25.68 -6.88 37.64
N ASP A 167 26.54 -7.17 38.60
CA ASP A 167 27.90 -7.69 38.37
C ASP A 167 27.93 -9.10 37.72
N ASN A 168 26.86 -9.90 37.85
CA ASN A 168 26.79 -11.26 37.32
C ASN A 168 25.77 -11.41 36.18
N GLU A 169 24.50 -11.70 36.51
CA GLU A 169 23.46 -12.00 35.52
C GLU A 169 22.42 -10.88 35.44
N ASN A 170 22.01 -10.59 34.21
CA ASN A 170 21.06 -9.54 33.89
C ASN A 170 20.01 -10.08 32.93
N GLN A 171 18.75 -10.11 33.38
CA GLN A 171 17.61 -10.37 32.50
C GLN A 171 16.91 -9.04 32.23
N ILE A 172 16.87 -8.63 30.96
CA ILE A 172 16.37 -7.33 30.51
C ILE A 172 15.17 -7.58 29.61
N SER A 173 14.00 -7.07 29.98
CA SER A 173 12.79 -7.19 29.18
C SER A 173 12.84 -6.26 27.97
N ILE A 174 12.63 -6.81 26.76
CA ILE A 174 12.60 -6.06 25.50
C ILE A 174 11.15 -5.86 25.05
N ASN A 175 10.34 -6.93 25.05
CA ASN A 175 8.92 -6.96 24.64
C ASN A 175 8.64 -6.23 23.32
N GLN A 176 9.54 -6.34 22.35
CA GLN A 176 9.46 -5.68 21.06
C GLN A 176 10.06 -6.56 19.96
N SER A 177 9.54 -6.38 18.75
CA SER A 177 10.09 -7.04 17.57
C SER A 177 11.35 -6.35 17.05
N ALA A 178 12.37 -7.12 16.67
CA ALA A 178 13.61 -6.58 16.13
C ALA A 178 14.29 -7.53 15.13
N LYS A 179 14.87 -6.95 14.07
CA LYS A 179 15.84 -7.56 13.16
C LYS A 179 17.28 -7.33 13.62
N ALA A 180 17.51 -6.26 14.38
CA ALA A 180 18.82 -5.97 14.95
C ALA A 180 18.70 -5.27 16.31
N ILE A 181 19.67 -5.54 17.18
CA ILE A 181 19.85 -4.90 18.48
C ILE A 181 21.21 -4.21 18.51
N LYS A 182 21.26 -3.00 19.06
CA LYS A 182 22.50 -2.28 19.27
C LYS A 182 22.66 -1.93 20.74
N LEU A 183 23.78 -2.37 21.31
CA LEU A 183 24.21 -2.00 22.66
C LEU A 183 25.21 -0.85 22.56
N VAL A 184 25.02 0.18 23.39
CA VAL A 184 25.95 1.30 23.50
C VAL A 184 26.48 1.36 24.93
N ILE A 185 27.77 1.08 25.09
CA ILE A 185 28.45 0.95 26.37
C ILE A 185 29.50 2.06 26.47
N PRO A 186 29.61 2.79 27.60
CA PRO A 186 30.66 3.78 27.77
C PRO A 186 32.04 3.15 27.68
N ASP A 187 32.97 3.82 27.01
CA ASP A 187 34.38 3.44 27.05
C ASP A 187 34.98 3.85 28.39
N THR A 188 35.57 2.88 29.07
CA THR A 188 36.39 3.04 30.26
C THR A 188 37.73 2.47 29.83
N ASP A 189 38.85 3.18 29.98
CA ASP A 189 40.20 2.86 29.42
C ASP A 189 40.79 1.46 29.78
N GLU A 190 39.97 0.55 30.30
CA GLU A 190 40.20 -0.84 30.66
C GLU A 190 39.49 -1.79 29.67
N THR A 191 39.94 -3.04 29.61
CA THR A 191 39.24 -4.07 28.84
C THR A 191 37.94 -4.45 29.54
N VAL A 192 36.85 -4.52 28.78
CA VAL A 192 35.52 -4.94 29.28
C VAL A 192 35.07 -6.21 28.58
N GLY A 193 34.22 -6.99 29.26
CA GLY A 193 33.83 -8.32 28.79
C GLY A 193 32.39 -8.69 29.05
N ILE A 194 31.80 -9.41 28.09
CA ILE A 194 30.53 -10.12 28.22
C ILE A 194 30.84 -11.61 28.19
N LEU A 195 30.40 -12.35 29.21
CA LEU A 195 30.59 -13.81 29.27
C LEU A 195 29.64 -14.50 28.29
N ASP A 196 28.35 -14.17 28.38
CA ASP A 196 27.32 -14.74 27.51
C ASP A 196 26.20 -13.73 27.25
N MET A 197 25.55 -13.87 26.10
CA MET A 197 24.39 -13.10 25.73
C MET A 197 23.46 -13.96 24.88
N ASN A 198 22.19 -13.98 25.24
CA ASN A 198 21.15 -14.65 24.46
C ASN A 198 19.83 -13.88 24.51
N PHE A 199 18.98 -14.17 23.53
CA PHE A 199 17.68 -13.53 23.36
C PHE A 199 16.59 -14.60 23.38
N THR A 200 15.54 -14.36 24.15
CA THR A 200 14.41 -15.30 24.30
C THR A 200 13.27 -14.88 23.37
N LEU A 201 12.79 -15.83 22.58
CA LEU A 201 11.65 -15.67 21.68
C LEU A 201 10.35 -15.48 22.48
N GLY A 202 9.68 -14.35 22.26
CA GLY A 202 8.42 -13.99 22.91
C GLY A 202 7.18 -14.41 22.12
N GLU A 203 6.02 -13.92 22.52
CA GLU A 203 4.77 -14.11 21.77
C GLU A 203 4.69 -13.16 20.56
N GLY A 204 4.03 -13.59 19.49
CA GLY A 204 3.79 -12.77 18.30
C GLY A 204 4.13 -13.50 17.00
N TYR A 205 4.66 -12.75 16.04
CA TYR A 205 5.00 -13.22 14.70
C TYR A 205 6.50 -13.07 14.42
N ILE A 206 7.10 -14.11 13.85
CA ILE A 206 8.41 -14.01 13.19
C ILE A 206 8.17 -13.50 11.77
N ILE A 207 8.84 -12.41 11.39
CA ILE A 207 8.67 -11.79 10.07
C ILE A 207 9.88 -12.05 9.18
N ARG A 208 9.65 -12.65 8.00
CA ARG A 208 10.68 -12.98 7.01
C ARG A 208 10.38 -12.37 5.65
N GLU A 209 11.44 -12.00 4.93
CA GLU A 209 11.33 -11.67 3.51
C GLU A 209 11.15 -12.97 2.70
N GLU A 210 10.08 -13.06 1.92
CA GLU A 210 9.81 -14.22 1.05
C GLU A 210 10.58 -14.07 -0.26
N LYS A 211 11.90 -14.29 -0.19
CA LYS A 211 12.82 -14.08 -1.32
C LYS A 211 12.50 -14.95 -2.51
N GLU A 212 12.11 -16.20 -2.32
CA GLU A 212 11.76 -17.12 -3.42
C GLU A 212 10.53 -16.63 -4.20
N LEU A 213 9.45 -16.31 -3.48
CA LEU A 213 8.22 -15.76 -4.09
C LEU A 213 8.48 -14.40 -4.74
N THR A 214 9.20 -13.51 -4.05
CA THR A 214 9.60 -12.21 -4.60
C THR A 214 10.39 -12.36 -5.90
N ASN A 215 11.40 -13.23 -5.92
CA ASN A 215 12.25 -13.43 -7.09
C ASN A 215 11.54 -14.13 -8.25
N ALA A 216 10.44 -14.85 -8.00
CA ALA A 216 9.64 -15.44 -9.08
C ALA A 216 8.98 -14.38 -9.99
N PHE A 217 8.73 -13.18 -9.45
CA PHE A 217 8.29 -12.00 -10.21
C PHE A 217 9.43 -11.22 -10.86
N LEU A 218 10.70 -11.52 -10.57
CA LEU A 218 11.83 -10.84 -11.20
C LEU A 218 12.12 -11.47 -12.57
N ARG A 219 11.46 -10.93 -13.60
CA ARG A 219 11.51 -11.43 -14.98
C ARG A 219 12.45 -10.60 -15.86
N PHE A 220 12.94 -11.23 -16.93
CA PHE A 220 13.91 -10.62 -17.84
C PHE A 220 13.43 -10.42 -19.29
N ASN A 221 12.21 -10.84 -19.61
CA ASN A 221 11.60 -10.63 -20.92
C ASN A 221 10.07 -10.66 -20.82
N GLY A 222 9.36 -9.92 -21.68
CA GLY A 222 7.91 -9.82 -21.67
C GLY A 222 7.44 -9.01 -20.46
N TRP A 223 6.62 -9.60 -19.59
CA TRP A 223 6.24 -8.99 -18.31
C TRP A 223 7.48 -8.87 -17.42
N THR A 224 7.82 -7.67 -16.95
CA THR A 224 9.08 -7.39 -16.21
C THR A 224 8.88 -6.57 -14.94
N GLY A 225 7.66 -6.56 -14.42
CA GLY A 225 7.32 -5.91 -13.15
C GLY A 225 6.04 -5.10 -13.25
N ALA A 226 5.28 -5.07 -12.16
CA ALA A 226 4.06 -4.30 -12.05
C ALA A 226 3.80 -3.88 -10.60
N ASP A 227 2.81 -3.01 -10.41
CA ASP A 227 2.21 -2.67 -9.12
C ASP A 227 0.75 -3.17 -9.02
N GLY A 228 0.10 -2.87 -7.89
CA GLY A 228 -1.31 -3.23 -7.64
C GLY A 228 -1.52 -4.74 -7.54
N VAL A 229 -1.05 -5.36 -6.45
CA VAL A 229 -0.89 -6.83 -6.39
C VAL A 229 -2.10 -7.45 -5.72
N PHE A 230 -3.10 -7.86 -6.51
CA PHE A 230 -4.27 -8.58 -6.00
C PHE A 230 -4.24 -10.03 -6.47
N SER A 231 -4.66 -10.96 -5.61
CA SER A 231 -4.60 -12.40 -5.87
C SER A 231 -5.90 -13.08 -5.50
N PHE A 232 -6.25 -14.12 -6.25
CA PHE A 232 -7.51 -14.83 -6.14
C PHE A 232 -7.32 -16.34 -6.27
N ASP A 233 -8.04 -17.11 -5.47
CA ASP A 233 -8.28 -18.53 -5.71
C ASP A 233 -9.25 -18.72 -6.89
N LEU A 234 -8.79 -19.39 -7.95
CA LEU A 234 -9.56 -19.61 -9.17
C LEU A 234 -10.29 -20.95 -9.23
N ASP A 235 -10.06 -21.86 -8.28
CA ASP A 235 -10.57 -23.23 -8.35
C ASP A 235 -11.42 -23.68 -7.14
N ASN A 236 -11.46 -22.91 -6.03
CA ASN A 236 -12.32 -23.24 -4.87
C ASN A 236 -13.33 -22.13 -4.47
N GLY A 237 -13.62 -21.20 -5.37
CA GLY A 237 -14.76 -20.29 -5.22
C GLY A 237 -14.55 -19.11 -4.28
N GLY A 238 -13.30 -18.77 -3.93
CA GLY A 238 -12.95 -17.54 -3.21
C GLY A 238 -11.78 -17.68 -2.24
N ASP A 239 -11.29 -16.55 -1.74
CA ASP A 239 -10.07 -16.48 -0.94
C ASP A 239 -10.29 -16.82 0.52
N LYS A 240 -9.54 -17.80 1.04
CA LYS A 240 -9.51 -18.18 2.46
C LYS A 240 -8.10 -18.57 2.88
N ILE A 241 -7.77 -18.31 4.15
CA ILE A 241 -6.51 -18.77 4.74
C ILE A 241 -6.53 -20.30 4.87
N GLY A 242 -5.44 -20.94 4.44
CA GLY A 242 -5.25 -22.39 4.57
C GLY A 242 -5.95 -23.22 3.50
N ILE A 243 -6.51 -22.59 2.46
CA ILE A 243 -7.10 -23.30 1.34
C ILE A 243 -6.00 -23.90 0.45
N ASN A 244 -6.20 -25.14 0.00
CA ASN A 244 -5.35 -25.75 -1.02
C ASN A 244 -6.05 -25.57 -2.36
N HIS A 245 -5.35 -25.00 -3.33
CA HIS A 245 -5.90 -24.66 -4.62
C HIS A 245 -4.83 -24.74 -5.69
N ASN A 246 -5.20 -25.11 -6.91
CA ASN A 246 -4.26 -25.41 -7.99
C ASN A 246 -3.71 -24.14 -8.62
N THR A 247 -4.53 -23.08 -8.72
CA THR A 247 -4.14 -21.87 -9.43
C THR A 247 -4.46 -20.61 -8.63
N THR A 248 -3.45 -19.77 -8.45
CA THR A 248 -3.64 -18.39 -8.01
C THR A 248 -3.67 -17.47 -9.22
N GLY A 249 -4.79 -16.79 -9.42
CA GLY A 249 -4.89 -15.66 -10.36
C GLY A 249 -4.35 -14.40 -9.72
N PHE A 250 -3.62 -13.59 -10.48
CA PHE A 250 -3.18 -12.26 -10.10
C PHE A 250 -3.69 -11.25 -11.11
N ILE A 251 -4.03 -10.08 -10.61
CA ILE A 251 -4.22 -8.89 -11.44
C ILE A 251 -3.24 -7.81 -10.97
N PHE A 252 -2.79 -7.01 -11.92
CA PHE A 252 -1.83 -5.94 -11.73
C PHE A 252 -2.32 -4.65 -12.37
N SER A 253 -1.83 -3.52 -11.88
CA SER A 253 -2.03 -2.21 -12.48
C SER A 253 -0.87 -1.89 -13.44
N ASP A 254 -0.24 -0.72 -13.31
CA ASP A 254 0.83 -0.30 -14.22
C ASP A 254 1.90 -1.38 -14.27
N THR A 255 2.25 -1.78 -15.49
CA THR A 255 3.04 -2.98 -15.78
C THR A 255 4.07 -2.64 -16.83
N PHE A 256 5.33 -2.96 -16.55
CA PHE A 256 6.42 -2.90 -17.51
C PHE A 256 6.45 -4.15 -18.40
N ILE A 257 6.44 -3.93 -19.71
CA ILE A 257 6.69 -4.92 -20.75
C ILE A 257 8.02 -4.62 -21.44
N GLY A 258 8.80 -5.64 -21.78
CA GLY A 258 10.05 -5.51 -22.53
C GLY A 258 11.15 -6.45 -22.06
N GLY A 259 12.39 -6.12 -22.41
CA GLY A 259 13.58 -6.88 -21.99
C GLY A 259 14.22 -6.32 -20.72
N VAL A 260 14.99 -7.14 -20.01
CA VAL A 260 15.89 -6.71 -18.93
C VAL A 260 17.20 -7.45 -19.07
N ASN A 261 18.32 -6.73 -18.95
CA ASN A 261 19.63 -7.37 -18.89
C ASN A 261 19.78 -8.12 -17.54
N PRO A 262 20.02 -9.44 -17.53
CA PRO A 262 20.02 -10.22 -16.29
C PRO A 262 21.20 -9.93 -15.35
N ASP A 263 22.30 -9.39 -15.88
CA ASP A 263 23.50 -9.08 -15.10
C ASP A 263 23.40 -7.70 -14.42
N THR A 264 22.84 -6.73 -15.14
CA THR A 264 22.77 -5.32 -14.70
C THR A 264 21.40 -4.89 -14.20
N TYR A 265 20.36 -5.68 -14.47
CA TYR A 265 18.95 -5.37 -14.21
C TYR A 265 18.43 -4.12 -14.94
N LEU A 266 19.15 -3.64 -15.95
CA LEU A 266 18.70 -2.51 -16.75
C LEU A 266 17.63 -2.96 -17.76
N ARG A 267 16.49 -2.27 -17.77
CA ARG A 267 15.42 -2.45 -18.75
C ARG A 267 15.90 -2.10 -20.15
N ILE A 268 15.46 -2.86 -21.14
CA ILE A 268 15.77 -2.74 -22.57
C ILE A 268 14.46 -2.51 -23.29
N ASN A 269 14.31 -1.33 -23.90
CA ASN A 269 13.08 -0.89 -24.58
C ASN A 269 11.81 -1.12 -23.74
N PRO A 270 11.74 -0.62 -22.49
CA PRO A 270 10.55 -0.81 -21.66
C PRO A 270 9.36 -0.03 -22.19
N GLU A 271 8.20 -0.69 -22.23
CA GLU A 271 6.89 -0.08 -22.43
C GLU A 271 6.04 -0.26 -21.17
N ILE A 272 5.11 0.66 -20.93
CA ILE A 272 4.19 0.59 -19.78
C ILE A 272 2.78 0.42 -20.31
N ILE A 273 2.12 -0.65 -19.85
CA ILE A 273 0.67 -0.85 -19.96
C ILE A 273 0.05 -0.65 -18.57
N ASN A 274 -1.26 -0.45 -18.48
CA ASN A 274 -1.90 0.01 -17.22
C ASN A 274 -2.60 -1.08 -16.42
N ASN A 275 -2.70 -2.28 -16.99
CA ASN A 275 -3.05 -3.48 -16.26
C ASN A 275 -2.60 -4.74 -17.01
N SER A 276 -2.30 -5.78 -16.24
CA SER A 276 -1.94 -7.10 -16.74
C SER A 276 -2.40 -8.17 -15.76
N PHE A 277 -2.46 -9.43 -16.21
CA PHE A 277 -2.81 -10.56 -15.36
C PHE A 277 -1.62 -11.51 -15.19
N GLY A 278 -1.61 -12.27 -14.10
CA GLY A 278 -0.66 -13.34 -13.85
C GLY A 278 -1.36 -14.57 -13.30
N TYR A 279 -0.70 -15.72 -13.40
CA TYR A 279 -1.20 -16.98 -12.86
C TYR A 279 -0.04 -17.78 -12.31
N LEU A 280 -0.16 -18.19 -11.05
CA LEU A 280 0.75 -19.12 -10.38
C LEU A 280 0.11 -20.51 -10.35
N ASP A 281 0.83 -21.49 -10.88
CA ASP A 281 0.51 -22.91 -10.71
C ASP A 281 1.08 -23.40 -9.37
N ASN A 282 0.20 -23.67 -8.42
CA ASN A 282 0.56 -24.16 -7.09
C ASN A 282 0.86 -25.66 -7.06
N THR A 283 0.67 -26.39 -8.17
CA THR A 283 0.92 -27.84 -8.27
C THR A 283 2.38 -28.17 -8.60
N VAL A 284 3.16 -27.16 -9.00
CA VAL A 284 4.58 -27.28 -9.31
C VAL A 284 5.44 -26.54 -8.28
N SER A 285 6.75 -26.84 -8.26
CA SER A 285 7.68 -26.12 -7.41
C SER A 285 7.74 -24.64 -7.77
N LEU A 286 7.80 -23.77 -6.75
CA LEU A 286 7.92 -22.33 -6.91
C LEU A 286 9.25 -21.97 -7.59
N THR A 287 9.16 -21.74 -8.89
CA THR A 287 10.21 -21.24 -9.76
C THR A 287 9.61 -20.15 -10.64
N PRO A 288 10.40 -19.32 -11.33
CA PRO A 288 9.83 -18.39 -12.30
C PRO A 288 8.89 -19.09 -13.31
N ASP A 289 9.18 -20.32 -13.72
CA ASP A 289 8.35 -21.06 -14.69
C ASP A 289 6.97 -21.48 -14.15
N ALA A 290 6.75 -21.40 -12.83
CA ALA A 290 5.43 -21.60 -12.23
C ALA A 290 4.47 -20.43 -12.51
N PHE A 291 4.99 -19.28 -12.95
CA PHE A 291 4.22 -18.10 -13.30
C PHE A 291 4.04 -17.95 -14.80
N THR A 292 2.80 -17.64 -15.19
CA THR A 292 2.47 -17.16 -16.55
C THR A 292 1.83 -15.77 -16.44
N PHE A 293 2.12 -14.89 -17.40
CA PHE A 293 1.61 -13.53 -17.42
C PHE A 293 0.87 -13.28 -18.73
N VAL A 294 -0.18 -12.46 -18.66
CA VAL A 294 -1.06 -12.12 -19.78
C VAL A 294 -1.15 -10.62 -19.91
N GLN A 295 -1.04 -10.16 -21.15
CA GLN A 295 -1.19 -8.79 -21.60
C GLN A 295 -2.07 -8.77 -22.86
N GLY A 296 -2.69 -7.63 -23.18
CA GLY A 296 -3.43 -7.44 -24.42
C GLY A 296 -2.51 -7.09 -25.60
N GLY A 297 -3.00 -7.11 -26.83
CA GLY A 297 -2.16 -6.78 -28.00
C GLY A 297 -1.17 -7.90 -28.36
N ASP A 298 -0.07 -7.55 -29.02
CA ASP A 298 0.98 -8.49 -29.44
C ASP A 298 2.35 -8.16 -28.79
N GLU A 299 3.40 -8.92 -29.13
CA GLU A 299 4.74 -8.73 -28.56
C GLU A 299 5.40 -7.41 -28.97
N ASP A 300 5.05 -6.88 -30.15
CA ASP A 300 5.63 -5.64 -30.69
C ASP A 300 4.82 -4.39 -30.29
N ASN A 301 3.53 -4.57 -29.96
CA ASN A 301 2.60 -3.52 -29.56
C ASN A 301 1.77 -3.99 -28.36
N PRO A 302 2.39 -4.05 -27.16
CA PRO A 302 1.71 -4.47 -25.96
C PRO A 302 0.59 -3.50 -25.56
N SER A 303 -0.48 -4.02 -24.98
CA SER A 303 -1.59 -3.21 -24.46
C SER A 303 -2.18 -3.78 -23.17
N SER A 304 -2.93 -2.96 -22.44
CA SER A 304 -3.62 -3.38 -21.22
C SER A 304 -4.65 -4.47 -21.51
N VAL A 305 -4.85 -5.39 -20.56
CA VAL A 305 -5.83 -6.49 -20.69
C VAL A 305 -7.27 -5.95 -20.67
N LEU A 306 -7.55 -5.03 -19.76
CA LEU A 306 -8.83 -4.32 -19.62
C LEU A 306 -8.66 -2.88 -20.11
N LEU A 307 -9.49 -2.51 -21.09
CA LEU A 307 -9.51 -1.19 -21.70
C LEU A 307 -10.64 -0.32 -21.11
N PRO A 308 -10.47 1.02 -21.05
CA PRO A 308 -11.44 1.93 -20.43
C PRO A 308 -12.66 2.24 -21.31
N ASN A 309 -12.75 1.68 -22.53
CA ASN A 309 -13.72 2.08 -23.56
C ASN A 309 -15.18 2.11 -23.09
N SER A 310 -15.56 1.20 -22.19
CA SER A 310 -16.92 1.14 -21.61
C SER A 310 -17.24 2.29 -20.64
N TYR A 311 -16.25 3.12 -20.29
CA TYR A 311 -16.36 4.19 -19.30
C TYR A 311 -16.06 5.59 -19.86
N ILE A 312 -15.71 5.73 -21.13
CA ILE A 312 -15.27 6.98 -21.74
C ILE A 312 -16.07 7.33 -23.00
N GLY A 313 -16.06 8.60 -23.38
CA GLY A 313 -16.89 9.16 -24.43
C GLY A 313 -18.21 9.72 -23.87
N HIS A 314 -19.14 10.07 -24.75
CA HIS A 314 -20.40 10.73 -24.39
C HIS A 314 -21.54 9.75 -24.11
N LEU A 315 -21.25 8.73 -23.31
CA LEU A 315 -22.12 7.57 -23.08
C LEU A 315 -23.26 7.88 -22.10
N ALA A 316 -24.37 7.16 -22.22
CA ALA A 316 -25.55 7.33 -21.37
C ALA A 316 -25.22 7.11 -19.89
N ARG A 317 -24.25 6.23 -19.58
CA ARG A 317 -23.79 5.98 -18.21
C ARG A 317 -23.38 7.25 -17.45
N ASN A 318 -22.86 8.24 -18.18
CA ASN A 318 -22.40 9.51 -17.62
C ASN A 318 -23.56 10.26 -16.95
N LEU A 319 -24.81 9.98 -17.31
CA LEU A 319 -25.97 10.62 -16.69
C LEU A 319 -26.20 10.20 -15.23
N LEU A 320 -25.77 9.00 -14.82
CA LEU A 320 -26.05 8.46 -13.48
C LEU A 320 -24.83 8.45 -12.55
N ASP A 321 -23.63 8.62 -13.07
CA ASP A 321 -22.44 8.75 -12.22
C ASP A 321 -22.30 10.17 -11.62
N SER A 322 -21.38 10.30 -10.67
CA SER A 322 -21.12 11.58 -10.01
C SER A 322 -19.97 12.38 -10.64
N ASP A 323 -19.36 11.93 -11.73
CA ASP A 323 -18.21 12.64 -12.30
C ASP A 323 -18.65 13.99 -12.87
N GLY A 324 -17.89 15.05 -12.61
CA GLY A 324 -18.24 16.42 -12.99
C GLY A 324 -19.29 17.12 -12.10
N LEU A 325 -19.77 16.48 -11.03
CA LEU A 325 -20.61 17.09 -10.02
C LEU A 325 -19.79 17.52 -8.79
N THR A 326 -20.18 18.62 -8.12
CA THR A 326 -19.46 19.09 -6.91
C THR A 326 -19.67 18.23 -5.68
N ILE A 327 -20.83 17.58 -5.58
CA ILE A 327 -21.22 16.67 -4.49
C ILE A 327 -21.97 15.49 -5.13
N SER A 328 -21.65 14.29 -4.70
CA SER A 328 -22.32 13.06 -5.14
C SER A 328 -23.67 12.91 -4.45
N ASN A 329 -24.69 12.43 -5.18
CA ASN A 329 -26.00 12.06 -4.62
C ASN A 329 -26.68 13.17 -3.78
N ASP A 330 -26.41 14.44 -4.07
CA ASP A 330 -27.03 15.59 -3.40
C ASP A 330 -27.61 16.57 -4.44
N PRO A 331 -28.91 16.92 -4.36
CA PRO A 331 -29.54 17.84 -5.32
C PRO A 331 -28.97 19.27 -5.34
N SER A 332 -28.27 19.70 -4.29
CA SER A 332 -27.58 21.00 -4.25
C SER A 332 -26.31 21.03 -5.10
N SER A 333 -25.91 19.87 -5.63
CA SER A 333 -24.74 19.71 -6.47
C SER A 333 -24.81 20.51 -7.76
N LYS A 334 -23.63 20.87 -8.25
CA LYS A 334 -23.46 21.72 -9.43
C LYS A 334 -22.61 21.00 -10.46
N LEU A 335 -23.03 21.05 -11.71
CA LEU A 335 -22.42 20.37 -12.84
C LEU A 335 -21.37 21.25 -13.51
N THR A 336 -20.24 20.64 -13.86
CA THR A 336 -19.19 21.34 -14.59
C THR A 336 -19.59 21.69 -16.04
N ASN A 337 -18.85 22.58 -16.69
CA ASN A 337 -18.94 22.80 -18.15
C ASN A 337 -17.68 22.29 -18.89
N ILE A 338 -16.77 21.62 -18.20
CA ILE A 338 -15.49 21.17 -18.77
C ILE A 338 -15.70 19.92 -19.64
N ASP A 339 -15.05 19.91 -20.80
CA ASP A 339 -15.03 18.81 -21.77
C ASP A 339 -14.12 17.66 -21.32
N GLU A 340 -14.57 16.90 -20.31
CA GLU A 340 -13.87 15.75 -19.74
C GLU A 340 -14.64 14.42 -19.95
N GLY A 341 -15.65 14.41 -20.82
CA GLY A 341 -16.48 13.23 -21.07
C GLY A 341 -17.44 12.89 -19.92
N THR A 342 -17.97 13.91 -19.24
CA THR A 342 -18.82 13.76 -18.04
C THR A 342 -20.32 13.80 -18.34
N MET A 343 -20.71 13.97 -19.59
CA MET A 343 -22.10 14.16 -20.02
C MET A 343 -22.44 13.22 -21.18
N TRP A 344 -23.73 13.01 -21.44
CA TRP A 344 -24.21 12.22 -22.58
C TRP A 344 -24.52 13.12 -23.77
N LEU A 345 -24.19 12.65 -24.99
CA LEU A 345 -24.40 13.36 -26.25
C LEU A 345 -24.70 12.36 -27.37
N SER A 346 -25.57 12.76 -28.28
CA SER A 346 -25.96 12.02 -29.48
C SER A 346 -26.08 12.96 -30.67
N ASP A 347 -25.82 12.47 -31.89
CA ASP A 347 -26.07 13.16 -33.16
C ASP A 347 -27.44 12.76 -33.78
N LYS A 348 -28.32 12.18 -32.96
CA LYS A 348 -29.70 11.81 -33.28
C LYS A 348 -30.63 12.52 -32.32
N THR A 349 -31.19 13.65 -32.75
CA THR A 349 -32.10 14.49 -31.94
C THR A 349 -33.36 13.76 -31.46
N ASN A 350 -33.83 12.76 -32.21
CA ASN A 350 -34.84 11.80 -31.73
C ASN A 350 -34.15 10.60 -31.07
N ASN A 351 -34.25 10.51 -29.76
CA ASN A 351 -33.55 9.51 -28.96
C ASN A 351 -34.39 9.09 -27.74
N SER A 352 -34.08 7.95 -27.16
CA SER A 352 -34.75 7.42 -25.97
C SER A 352 -33.70 6.90 -24.99
N LEU A 353 -33.88 7.25 -23.71
CA LEU A 353 -33.08 6.75 -22.60
C LEU A 353 -33.94 5.82 -21.74
N ILE A 354 -33.39 4.68 -21.33
CA ILE A 354 -34.05 3.74 -20.42
C ILE A 354 -33.13 3.46 -19.23
N ILE A 355 -33.61 3.78 -18.03
CA ILE A 355 -32.97 3.45 -16.76
C ILE A 355 -33.66 2.19 -16.19
N ASP A 356 -32.87 1.22 -15.73
CA ASP A 356 -33.29 0.02 -15.00
C ASP A 356 -32.68 0.05 -13.60
N LEU A 357 -33.52 0.19 -12.58
CA LEU A 357 -33.16 0.21 -11.16
C LEU A 357 -32.85 -1.20 -10.60
N LYS A 358 -32.91 -2.26 -11.41
CA LYS A 358 -32.73 -3.68 -11.05
C LYS A 358 -33.85 -4.30 -10.22
N SER A 359 -34.53 -3.49 -9.39
CA SER A 359 -35.72 -3.86 -8.63
C SER A 359 -36.73 -2.71 -8.62
N THR A 360 -37.88 -2.94 -7.99
CA THR A 360 -38.93 -1.92 -7.83
C THR A 360 -38.68 -1.09 -6.58
N TYR A 361 -38.61 0.24 -6.74
CA TYR A 361 -38.44 1.20 -5.65
C TYR A 361 -39.54 2.26 -5.70
N ASP A 362 -39.79 2.90 -4.57
CA ASP A 362 -40.65 4.08 -4.51
C ASP A 362 -39.89 5.29 -5.09
N LEU A 363 -40.06 5.59 -6.37
CA LEU A 363 -39.44 6.76 -7.00
C LEU A 363 -40.33 7.99 -6.78
N SER A 364 -39.80 9.00 -6.10
CA SER A 364 -40.56 10.21 -5.77
C SER A 364 -39.96 11.50 -6.35
N LYS A 365 -38.64 11.57 -6.55
CA LYS A 365 -38.00 12.78 -7.12
C LYS A 365 -36.98 12.43 -8.19
N ILE A 366 -36.93 13.27 -9.23
CA ILE A 366 -35.91 13.24 -10.29
C ILE A 366 -35.34 14.65 -10.44
N TYR A 367 -34.02 14.77 -10.39
CA TYR A 367 -33.30 16.01 -10.70
C TYR A 367 -32.55 15.84 -12.01
N ILE A 368 -32.72 16.79 -12.94
CA ILE A 368 -32.11 16.73 -14.27
C ILE A 368 -31.28 17.98 -14.50
N TRP A 369 -30.00 17.80 -14.83
CA TRP A 369 -29.12 18.82 -15.37
C TRP A 369 -29.10 18.70 -16.89
N ASN A 370 -29.34 19.80 -17.58
CA ASN A 370 -29.21 19.85 -19.04
C ASN A 370 -27.72 19.90 -19.46
N TYR A 371 -27.44 19.73 -20.75
CA TYR A 371 -26.07 19.68 -21.27
C TYR A 371 -25.35 21.02 -21.08
N ASN A 372 -24.30 21.04 -20.25
CA ASN A 372 -23.69 22.29 -19.80
C ASN A 372 -22.41 22.69 -20.56
N GLN A 373 -21.70 21.75 -21.17
CA GLN A 373 -20.51 22.05 -21.95
C GLN A 373 -20.82 22.96 -23.16
N ASN A 374 -21.95 22.71 -23.84
CA ASN A 374 -22.48 23.58 -24.88
C ASN A 374 -24.02 23.67 -24.74
N PRO A 375 -24.57 24.78 -24.22
CA PRO A 375 -26.00 24.92 -23.97
C PRO A 375 -26.89 24.73 -25.21
N ASP A 376 -26.35 24.89 -26.42
CA ASP A 376 -27.10 24.68 -27.66
C ASP A 376 -27.41 23.21 -27.90
N PHE A 377 -26.62 22.27 -27.37
CA PHE A 377 -26.85 20.83 -27.55
C PHE A 377 -27.85 20.24 -26.54
N GLY A 378 -28.37 21.05 -25.61
CA GLY A 378 -29.26 20.56 -24.57
C GLY A 378 -30.62 20.07 -25.09
N VAL A 379 -31.21 19.12 -24.36
CA VAL A 379 -32.62 18.73 -24.54
C VAL A 379 -33.52 19.95 -24.30
N LYS A 380 -34.53 20.12 -25.14
CA LYS A 380 -35.54 21.16 -25.00
C LYS A 380 -36.88 20.59 -24.51
N GLU A 381 -37.29 19.45 -25.05
CA GLU A 381 -38.54 18.77 -24.65
C GLU A 381 -38.36 17.25 -24.59
N PHE A 382 -38.97 16.59 -23.59
CA PHE A 382 -39.00 15.13 -23.49
C PHE A 382 -40.31 14.62 -22.86
N LYS A 383 -40.64 13.34 -23.09
CA LYS A 383 -41.70 12.62 -22.38
C LYS A 383 -41.11 11.67 -21.35
N LEU A 384 -41.72 11.64 -20.17
CA LEU A 384 -41.37 10.71 -19.11
C LEU A 384 -42.39 9.57 -19.03
N TYR A 385 -41.89 8.35 -18.90
CA TYR A 385 -42.69 7.17 -18.61
C TYR A 385 -42.05 6.36 -17.49
N THR A 386 -42.87 5.60 -16.76
CA THR A 386 -42.40 4.64 -15.77
C THR A 386 -43.01 3.27 -16.02
N SER A 387 -42.31 2.22 -15.58
CA SER A 387 -42.78 0.84 -15.67
C SER A 387 -42.22 0.00 -14.52
N ILE A 388 -42.93 -1.08 -14.19
CA ILE A 388 -42.47 -2.11 -13.24
C ILE A 388 -41.89 -3.34 -13.96
N ASP A 389 -42.33 -3.62 -15.18
CA ASP A 389 -42.01 -4.83 -15.95
C ASP A 389 -41.11 -4.57 -17.16
N GLY A 390 -40.98 -3.31 -17.58
CA GLY A 390 -40.18 -2.91 -18.74
C GLY A 390 -40.89 -3.16 -20.08
N GLU A 391 -42.14 -3.61 -20.06
CA GLU A 391 -42.97 -3.88 -21.23
C GLU A 391 -44.09 -2.85 -21.36
N VAL A 392 -44.80 -2.58 -20.26
CA VAL A 392 -45.91 -1.63 -20.20
C VAL A 392 -45.44 -0.34 -19.54
N TYR A 393 -45.26 0.70 -20.35
CA TYR A 393 -44.86 2.02 -19.89
C TYR A 393 -46.07 2.92 -19.66
N LYS A 394 -46.22 3.40 -18.42
CA LYS A 394 -47.21 4.42 -18.05
C LYS A 394 -46.63 5.79 -18.35
N TYR A 395 -47.30 6.53 -19.23
CA TYR A 395 -46.99 7.94 -19.47
C TYR A 395 -47.23 8.76 -18.21
N ILE A 396 -46.23 9.57 -17.84
CA ILE A 396 -46.30 10.49 -16.70
C ILE A 396 -46.67 11.89 -17.19
N ASN A 397 -45.78 12.51 -17.96
CA ASN A 397 -46.00 13.84 -18.53
C ASN A 397 -44.98 14.15 -19.65
N THR A 398 -45.17 15.29 -20.31
CA THR A 398 -44.19 15.93 -21.18
C THR A 398 -43.59 17.13 -20.44
N TYR A 399 -42.27 17.26 -20.47
CA TYR A 399 -41.53 18.29 -19.76
C TYR A 399 -40.65 19.08 -20.72
N GLN A 400 -40.40 20.34 -20.36
CA GLN A 400 -39.51 21.24 -21.07
C GLN A 400 -38.29 21.53 -20.18
N LEU A 401 -37.09 21.57 -20.76
CA LEU A 401 -35.88 22.02 -20.07
C LEU A 401 -35.41 23.33 -20.68
N ASN A 402 -34.96 24.24 -19.82
CA ASN A 402 -34.26 25.44 -20.27
C ASN A 402 -32.82 25.10 -20.70
N LYS A 403 -32.23 25.95 -21.55
CA LYS A 403 -30.77 25.93 -21.75
C LYS A 403 -30.05 26.17 -20.43
N THR A 404 -28.92 25.51 -20.25
CA THR A 404 -27.99 25.88 -19.18
C THR A 404 -27.34 27.22 -19.46
N SER A 405 -26.65 27.77 -18.46
CA SER A 405 -25.83 28.96 -18.61
C SER A 405 -24.57 28.77 -19.47
N GLY A 406 -24.06 27.53 -19.56
CA GLY A 406 -22.78 27.22 -20.20
C GLY A 406 -21.56 27.59 -19.37
N ILE A 407 -21.75 28.01 -18.12
CA ILE A 407 -20.68 28.28 -17.18
C ILE A 407 -20.51 27.11 -16.20
N ASP A 408 -19.32 27.00 -15.64
CA ASP A 408 -19.01 26.00 -14.61
C ASP A 408 -19.93 26.18 -13.38
N LEU A 409 -20.15 25.09 -12.66
CA LEU A 409 -21.01 25.05 -11.46
C LEU A 409 -22.49 25.35 -11.74
N GLU A 410 -23.06 24.71 -12.77
CA GLU A 410 -24.46 24.84 -13.14
C GLU A 410 -25.39 24.03 -12.21
N PRO A 411 -26.43 24.63 -11.60
CA PRO A 411 -27.42 23.89 -10.82
C PRO A 411 -28.32 23.03 -11.70
N TYR A 412 -29.14 22.16 -11.11
CA TYR A 412 -30.10 21.38 -11.89
C TYR A 412 -31.05 22.30 -12.67
N THR A 413 -31.45 21.85 -13.86
CA THR A 413 -32.36 22.57 -14.73
C THR A 413 -33.81 22.32 -14.37
N LEU A 414 -34.13 21.10 -13.93
CA LEU A 414 -35.48 20.67 -13.64
C LEU A 414 -35.52 19.71 -12.44
N GLU A 415 -36.40 20.01 -11.49
CA GLU A 415 -36.82 19.10 -10.42
C GLU A 415 -38.22 18.56 -10.76
N LEU A 416 -38.36 17.24 -10.72
CA LEU A 416 -39.64 16.55 -10.88
C LEU A 416 -40.04 15.92 -9.55
N ASN A 417 -41.25 16.25 -9.10
CA ASN A 417 -41.89 15.57 -7.98
C ASN A 417 -42.96 14.63 -8.56
N LEU A 418 -42.78 13.34 -8.31
CA LEU A 418 -43.70 12.28 -8.74
C LEU A 418 -44.60 11.88 -7.56
N ASP A 419 -45.84 11.50 -7.86
CA ASP A 419 -46.64 10.78 -6.88
C ASP A 419 -45.91 9.47 -6.58
N SER A 420 -45.50 9.31 -5.31
CA SER A 420 -44.82 8.12 -4.79
C SER A 420 -45.42 6.85 -5.38
N SER A 421 -44.62 6.12 -6.16
CA SER A 421 -45.05 4.93 -6.90
C SER A 421 -43.91 3.95 -7.09
N LEU A 422 -44.26 2.66 -7.09
CA LEU A 422 -43.29 1.60 -7.37
C LEU A 422 -42.88 1.64 -8.83
N VAL A 423 -41.59 1.82 -9.07
CA VAL A 423 -40.97 1.93 -10.38
C VAL A 423 -39.71 1.07 -10.42
N ARG A 424 -39.50 0.37 -11.53
CA ARG A 424 -38.21 -0.27 -11.86
C ARG A 424 -37.55 0.39 -13.06
N TYR A 425 -38.35 0.68 -14.08
CA TYR A 425 -37.89 1.25 -15.34
C TYR A 425 -38.37 2.70 -15.48
N ILE A 426 -37.47 3.58 -15.88
CA ILE A 426 -37.75 4.97 -16.21
C ILE A 426 -37.35 5.17 -17.66
N LYS A 427 -38.28 5.69 -18.48
CA LYS A 427 -38.02 5.96 -19.89
C LYS A 427 -38.20 7.44 -20.18
N ILE A 428 -37.21 8.02 -20.84
CA ILE A 428 -37.16 9.42 -21.29
C ILE A 428 -37.12 9.41 -22.82
N ASP A 429 -38.23 9.74 -23.47
CA ASP A 429 -38.28 9.93 -24.93
C ASP A 429 -38.02 11.41 -25.24
N ILE A 430 -36.89 11.70 -25.88
CA ILE A 430 -36.51 13.06 -26.27
C ILE A 430 -37.32 13.45 -27.51
N LEU A 431 -38.01 14.60 -27.44
CA LEU A 431 -38.87 15.10 -28.52
C LEU A 431 -38.21 16.22 -29.33
N ASP A 432 -37.46 17.09 -28.65
CA ASP A 432 -36.89 18.29 -29.25
C ASP A 432 -35.55 18.65 -28.57
N SER A 433 -34.63 19.21 -29.35
CA SER A 433 -33.33 19.71 -28.93
C SER A 433 -33.22 21.20 -29.27
N TYR A 434 -32.29 21.90 -28.63
CA TYR A 434 -31.96 23.27 -29.02
C TYR A 434 -31.07 23.38 -30.27
N ASP A 435 -30.47 22.26 -30.69
CA ASP A 435 -29.68 22.12 -31.92
C ASP A 435 -30.35 21.12 -32.87
N ASP A 436 -30.16 21.31 -34.18
CA ASP A 436 -30.79 20.46 -35.21
C ASP A 436 -30.05 19.13 -35.41
N ILE A 437 -28.80 19.02 -34.96
CA ILE A 437 -27.92 17.85 -35.17
C ILE A 437 -27.73 17.11 -33.85
N TYR A 438 -27.40 17.83 -32.78
CA TYR A 438 -27.00 17.24 -31.52
C TYR A 438 -28.09 17.31 -30.46
N VAL A 439 -28.08 16.33 -29.57
CA VAL A 439 -28.86 16.36 -28.33
C VAL A 439 -28.10 15.71 -27.18
N GLY A 440 -28.13 16.34 -26.01
CA GLY A 440 -27.39 15.90 -24.84
C GLY A 440 -28.06 16.26 -23.53
N LEU A 441 -27.62 15.58 -22.48
CA LEU A 441 -28.02 15.82 -21.08
C LEU A 441 -26.78 15.76 -20.19
N GLY A 442 -26.82 16.51 -19.11
CA GLY A 442 -25.74 16.59 -18.14
C GLY A 442 -25.77 15.43 -17.16
N LYS A 443 -26.77 15.41 -16.28
CA LYS A 443 -26.92 14.42 -15.17
C LYS A 443 -28.38 14.17 -14.84
N ILE A 444 -28.64 13.02 -14.23
CA ILE A 444 -29.92 12.61 -13.67
C ILE A 444 -29.66 12.03 -12.28
N MET A 445 -30.32 12.57 -11.26
CA MET A 445 -30.38 11.96 -9.93
C MET A 445 -31.79 11.52 -9.60
N LEU A 446 -31.90 10.38 -8.92
CA LEU A 446 -33.15 9.72 -8.59
C LEU A 446 -33.23 9.55 -7.07
N PHE A 447 -34.39 9.87 -6.47
CA PHE A 447 -34.58 9.74 -5.03
C PHE A 447 -35.94 9.15 -4.67
N THR A 448 -35.93 8.42 -3.57
CA THR A 448 -37.14 7.95 -2.88
C THR A 448 -37.83 9.06 -2.10
N SER A 449 -39.02 8.78 -1.56
CA SER A 449 -39.79 9.72 -0.73
C SER A 449 -39.06 10.15 0.56
N ASP A 450 -38.18 9.30 1.09
CA ASP A 450 -37.32 9.59 2.26
C ASP A 450 -35.97 10.24 1.89
N ASN A 451 -35.77 10.62 0.62
CA ASN A 451 -34.54 11.19 0.06
C ASN A 451 -33.35 10.23 0.03
N THR A 452 -33.57 8.92 0.03
CA THR A 452 -32.52 7.94 -0.28
C THR A 452 -32.20 8.02 -1.78
N PRO A 453 -30.91 8.18 -2.17
CA PRO A 453 -30.53 8.16 -3.57
C PRO A 453 -30.73 6.77 -4.18
N LEU A 454 -31.14 6.74 -5.45
CA LEU A 454 -31.30 5.53 -6.25
C LEU A 454 -30.31 5.54 -7.42
N PHE A 455 -29.77 4.37 -7.71
CA PHE A 455 -28.85 4.12 -8.82
C PHE A 455 -29.36 2.98 -9.70
N GLY A 456 -28.99 2.97 -10.97
CA GLY A 456 -29.40 1.93 -11.91
C GLY A 456 -28.44 1.84 -13.10
N SER A 457 -28.76 0.96 -14.04
CA SER A 457 -28.12 0.98 -15.36
C SER A 457 -28.94 1.82 -16.32
N ILE A 458 -28.30 2.53 -17.24
CA ILE A 458 -28.96 3.35 -18.25
C ILE A 458 -28.44 2.97 -19.64
N ASN A 459 -29.34 2.92 -20.62
CA ASN A 459 -29.00 2.75 -22.03
C ASN A 459 -29.68 3.86 -22.85
N ALA A 460 -28.96 4.40 -23.83
CA ALA A 460 -29.52 5.24 -24.87
C ALA A 460 -29.81 4.42 -26.14
N GLN A 461 -30.74 4.89 -26.96
CA GLN A 461 -30.94 4.35 -28.30
C GLN A 461 -29.76 4.71 -29.23
N ASP A 462 -29.16 5.88 -29.01
CA ASP A 462 -27.98 6.36 -29.72
C ASP A 462 -27.10 7.22 -28.78
N GLU A 463 -25.79 7.13 -28.93
CA GLU A 463 -24.80 7.88 -28.16
C GLU A 463 -23.50 8.02 -28.97
N LEU A 464 -22.71 9.06 -28.67
CA LEU A 464 -21.43 9.27 -29.31
C LEU A 464 -20.29 8.62 -28.52
N HIS A 465 -19.40 7.94 -29.24
CA HIS A 465 -18.22 7.29 -28.70
C HIS A 465 -16.92 8.06 -28.98
N ASP A 466 -17.02 9.25 -29.59
CA ASP A 466 -15.87 10.11 -29.80
C ASP A 466 -15.28 10.51 -28.44
N LEU A 467 -13.96 10.46 -28.35
CA LEU A 467 -13.24 10.76 -27.13
C LEU A 467 -12.93 12.25 -27.05
N THR A 468 -13.05 12.81 -25.85
CA THR A 468 -12.47 14.13 -25.60
C THR A 468 -10.95 14.03 -25.56
N LYS A 469 -10.26 15.16 -25.70
CA LYS A 469 -8.79 15.20 -25.59
C LYS A 469 -8.29 14.67 -24.23
N ASN A 470 -9.05 14.87 -23.16
CA ASN A 470 -8.68 14.35 -21.84
C ASN A 470 -8.78 12.81 -21.79
N GLU A 471 -9.78 12.25 -22.45
CA GLU A 471 -10.05 10.81 -22.49
C GLU A 471 -9.06 10.01 -23.33
N GLU A 472 -8.28 10.65 -24.21
CA GLU A 472 -7.15 10.01 -24.90
C GLU A 472 -6.10 9.47 -23.93
N SER A 473 -6.04 10.00 -22.70
CA SER A 473 -5.15 9.53 -21.62
C SER A 473 -5.79 8.49 -20.69
N ALA A 474 -7.04 8.10 -20.96
CA ALA A 474 -7.80 7.25 -20.06
C ALA A 474 -7.20 5.85 -19.93
N ARG A 475 -7.22 5.32 -18.71
CA ARG A 475 -6.69 4.00 -18.37
C ARG A 475 -7.37 3.44 -17.13
N LEU A 476 -7.24 2.13 -16.94
CA LEU A 476 -7.78 1.45 -15.76
C LEU A 476 -6.65 0.97 -14.86
N TRP A 477 -6.61 1.48 -13.64
CA TRP A 477 -5.87 0.85 -12.55
C TRP A 477 -6.79 -0.09 -11.80
N LEU A 478 -6.32 -1.30 -11.54
CA LEU A 478 -7.13 -2.33 -10.91
C LEU A 478 -7.03 -2.21 -9.40
N GLN A 479 -8.17 -2.38 -8.73
CA GLN A 479 -8.22 -2.59 -7.28
C GLN A 479 -8.61 -4.04 -7.00
N ASP A 480 -8.98 -4.32 -5.75
CA ASP A 480 -9.32 -5.66 -5.28
C ASP A 480 -10.62 -6.18 -5.94
N GLY A 481 -10.95 -7.43 -5.63
CA GLY A 481 -12.12 -8.08 -6.19
C GLY A 481 -12.61 -9.25 -5.36
N ILE A 482 -13.56 -9.99 -5.90
CA ILE A 482 -14.09 -11.20 -5.27
C ILE A 482 -14.49 -12.23 -6.31
N VAL A 483 -14.30 -13.51 -5.97
CA VAL A 483 -14.84 -14.63 -6.73
C VAL A 483 -16.21 -15.03 -6.16
N ILE A 484 -17.22 -15.06 -7.02
CA ILE A 484 -18.59 -15.48 -6.70
C ILE A 484 -19.08 -16.39 -7.83
N ASN A 485 -19.47 -17.62 -7.51
CA ASN A 485 -20.05 -18.57 -8.48
C ASN A 485 -19.23 -18.71 -9.78
N ASN A 486 -17.92 -18.91 -9.64
CA ASN A 486 -16.98 -19.08 -10.77
C ASN A 486 -16.86 -17.84 -11.69
N LYS A 487 -17.16 -16.67 -11.15
CA LYS A 487 -16.92 -15.37 -11.77
C LYS A 487 -16.08 -14.52 -10.86
N ILE A 488 -15.24 -13.68 -11.44
CA ILE A 488 -14.52 -12.64 -10.71
C ILE A 488 -15.15 -11.28 -10.97
N TYR A 489 -15.27 -10.50 -9.89
CA TYR A 489 -15.75 -9.13 -9.89
C TYR A 489 -14.63 -8.20 -9.41
N LEU A 490 -14.20 -7.27 -10.25
CA LEU A 490 -13.09 -6.33 -9.97
C LEU A 490 -13.58 -4.89 -9.92
N PHE A 491 -12.97 -4.05 -9.08
CA PHE A 491 -13.32 -2.63 -8.92
C PHE A 491 -12.25 -1.70 -9.53
N PRO A 492 -12.12 -1.57 -10.87
CA PRO A 492 -11.09 -0.71 -11.45
C PRO A 492 -11.38 0.79 -11.23
N LEU A 493 -10.32 1.55 -11.02
CA LEU A 493 -10.34 3.01 -11.07
C LEU A 493 -10.17 3.47 -12.53
N LEU A 494 -11.08 4.34 -13.00
CA LEU A 494 -10.89 5.09 -14.23
C LEU A 494 -9.98 6.28 -13.95
N ILE A 495 -8.80 6.29 -14.57
CA ILE A 495 -7.79 7.32 -14.42
C ILE A 495 -7.69 8.11 -15.72
N LYS A 496 -7.63 9.44 -15.61
CA LYS A 496 -7.28 10.35 -16.71
C LYS A 496 -6.17 11.29 -16.25
N ASP A 497 -5.36 11.78 -17.18
CA ASP A 497 -4.31 12.76 -16.85
C ASP A 497 -4.94 14.10 -16.47
N TYR A 498 -4.37 14.73 -15.45
CA TYR A 498 -4.80 16.03 -14.97
C TYR A 498 -3.56 16.89 -14.69
N LEU A 499 -3.34 17.89 -15.55
CA LEU A 499 -2.16 18.74 -15.52
C LEU A 499 -0.85 17.93 -15.56
N THR A 500 -0.12 17.86 -14.44
CA THR A 500 1.14 17.11 -14.30
C THR A 500 0.99 15.85 -13.45
N TYR A 501 -0.23 15.48 -13.08
CA TYR A 501 -0.55 14.30 -12.28
C TYR A 501 -1.78 13.59 -12.87
N PHE A 502 -2.41 12.69 -12.11
CA PHE A 502 -3.58 11.92 -12.54
C PHE A 502 -4.79 12.19 -11.65
N LYS A 503 -6.00 12.02 -12.19
CA LYS A 503 -7.25 12.13 -11.43
C LYS A 503 -8.06 10.84 -11.61
N VAL A 504 -8.67 10.40 -10.51
CA VAL A 504 -9.69 9.33 -10.55
C VAL A 504 -11.02 9.96 -10.95
N HIS A 505 -11.64 9.42 -12.00
CA HIS A 505 -12.92 9.89 -12.53
C HIS A 505 -14.09 8.98 -12.16
N ASN A 506 -13.82 7.69 -11.93
CA ASN A 506 -14.85 6.73 -11.56
C ASN A 506 -14.26 5.49 -10.88
N VAL A 507 -15.08 4.81 -10.08
CA VAL A 507 -14.87 3.40 -9.68
C VAL A 507 -15.82 2.56 -10.55
N GLY A 508 -15.27 1.72 -11.40
CA GLY A 508 -16.02 0.78 -12.24
C GLY A 508 -16.28 -0.55 -11.52
N LEU A 509 -16.99 -1.45 -12.21
CA LEU A 509 -17.08 -2.86 -11.85
C LEU A 509 -16.94 -3.71 -13.11
N VAL A 510 -16.03 -4.69 -13.08
CA VAL A 510 -15.80 -5.62 -14.19
C VAL A 510 -16.12 -7.04 -13.74
N GLU A 511 -17.01 -7.72 -14.47
CA GLU A 511 -17.32 -9.15 -14.32
C GLU A 511 -16.57 -9.94 -15.40
N MET A 512 -15.89 -11.01 -15.01
CA MET A 512 -15.31 -12.00 -15.93
C MET A 512 -15.65 -13.40 -15.45
N ASP A 513 -15.96 -14.30 -16.38
CA ASP A 513 -16.07 -15.73 -16.06
C ASP A 513 -14.67 -16.30 -15.80
N ILE A 514 -14.57 -17.31 -14.92
CA ILE A 514 -13.36 -18.09 -14.72
C ILE A 514 -13.50 -19.39 -15.52
N VAL A 515 -12.65 -19.61 -16.51
CA VAL A 515 -12.73 -20.77 -17.40
C VAL A 515 -11.38 -21.46 -17.46
N ASN A 516 -11.33 -22.73 -17.03
CA ASN A 516 -10.08 -23.50 -16.91
C ASN A 516 -9.01 -22.76 -16.09
N ASP A 517 -9.40 -22.27 -14.90
CA ASP A 517 -8.53 -21.55 -13.97
C ASP A 517 -7.85 -20.31 -14.60
N ARG A 518 -8.57 -19.62 -15.49
CA ARG A 518 -8.14 -18.40 -16.18
C ARG A 518 -9.29 -17.39 -16.25
N PHE A 519 -8.95 -16.10 -16.23
CA PHE A 519 -9.93 -15.04 -16.44
C PHE A 519 -10.33 -14.95 -17.92
N ASP A 520 -11.63 -15.05 -18.21
CA ASP A 520 -12.17 -14.82 -19.57
C ASP A 520 -12.35 -13.32 -19.84
N TYR A 521 -11.21 -12.62 -19.92
CA TYR A 521 -11.18 -11.17 -20.07
C TYR A 521 -11.67 -10.67 -21.44
N GLN A 522 -11.68 -11.54 -22.45
CA GLN A 522 -12.17 -11.21 -23.78
C GLN A 522 -13.69 -11.02 -23.79
N ASN A 523 -14.40 -11.66 -22.87
CA ASN A 523 -15.85 -11.54 -22.68
C ASN A 523 -16.21 -10.76 -21.41
N ALA A 524 -15.29 -9.93 -20.91
CA ALA A 524 -15.50 -9.11 -19.73
C ALA A 524 -16.72 -8.18 -19.89
N LYS A 525 -17.54 -8.07 -18.83
CA LYS A 525 -18.66 -7.13 -18.76
C LYS A 525 -18.33 -5.99 -17.83
N PHE A 526 -18.66 -4.78 -18.27
CA PHE A 526 -18.35 -3.55 -17.55
C PHE A 526 -19.65 -2.93 -17.04
N TYR A 527 -19.65 -2.49 -15.78
CA TYR A 527 -20.79 -1.90 -15.11
C TYR A 527 -20.40 -0.55 -14.50
N SER A 528 -21.29 0.43 -14.64
CA SER A 528 -21.20 1.68 -13.88
C SER A 528 -21.58 1.45 -12.42
N THR A 529 -21.00 2.24 -11.53
CA THR A 529 -21.24 2.12 -10.09
C THR A 529 -21.35 3.50 -9.44
N PRO A 530 -22.00 3.61 -8.26
CA PRO A 530 -21.98 4.83 -7.44
C PRO A 530 -20.84 4.81 -6.40
N LEU A 531 -19.80 4.00 -6.60
CA LEU A 531 -18.79 3.67 -5.58
C LEU A 531 -17.64 4.69 -5.45
N MET A 532 -17.65 5.72 -6.30
CA MET A 532 -16.90 6.96 -6.08
C MET A 532 -17.86 8.04 -5.58
N CYS A 533 -17.51 8.71 -4.49
CA CYS A 533 -18.38 9.71 -3.88
C CYS A 533 -17.59 10.94 -3.42
N GLN A 534 -18.01 12.12 -3.85
CA GLN A 534 -17.54 13.40 -3.32
C GLN A 534 -18.53 13.93 -2.28
N THR A 535 -18.08 14.07 -1.04
CA THR A 535 -18.91 14.53 0.08
C THR A 535 -18.88 16.06 0.23
N ASP A 536 -19.89 16.60 0.90
CA ASP A 536 -20.07 18.04 1.14
C ASP A 536 -18.92 18.68 1.94
N ASP A 537 -18.28 17.91 2.82
CA ASP A 537 -17.07 18.29 3.56
C ASP A 537 -15.79 18.31 2.70
N GLY A 538 -15.90 18.05 1.39
CA GLY A 538 -14.81 18.04 0.42
C GLY A 538 -14.02 16.73 0.38
N GLY A 539 -14.43 15.71 1.13
CA GLY A 539 -13.81 14.39 1.07
C GLY A 539 -14.13 13.63 -0.22
N LEU A 540 -13.18 12.81 -0.67
CA LEU A 540 -13.36 11.92 -1.81
C LEU A 540 -13.26 10.47 -1.35
N ILE A 541 -14.29 9.68 -1.67
CA ILE A 541 -14.41 8.27 -1.28
C ILE A 541 -14.24 7.40 -2.51
N TYR A 542 -13.45 6.34 -2.37
CA TYR A 542 -13.26 5.31 -3.38
C TYR A 542 -13.39 3.93 -2.72
N PHE A 543 -14.43 3.17 -3.08
CA PHE A 543 -14.59 1.77 -2.65
C PHE A 543 -13.91 0.79 -3.61
N GLY A 544 -13.55 -0.40 -3.12
CA GLY A 544 -12.88 -1.44 -3.91
C GLY A 544 -11.41 -1.65 -3.52
N ALA A 545 -10.87 -0.86 -2.58
CA ALA A 545 -9.48 -0.93 -2.13
C ALA A 545 -9.12 -2.24 -1.41
N GLY A 546 -10.12 -2.91 -0.84
CA GLY A 546 -10.02 -4.26 -0.29
C GLY A 546 -11.40 -4.89 -0.22
N VAL A 547 -11.50 -6.19 -0.49
CA VAL A 547 -12.77 -6.93 -0.44
C VAL A 547 -12.61 -8.14 0.47
N MET A 548 -13.59 -8.38 1.34
CA MET A 548 -13.56 -9.49 2.27
C MET A 548 -14.86 -10.27 2.18
N ASP A 549 -14.74 -11.54 1.83
CA ASP A 549 -15.85 -12.47 1.88
C ASP A 549 -16.10 -12.93 3.33
N ASN A 550 -17.21 -12.49 3.91
CA ASN A 550 -17.65 -12.85 5.26
C ASN A 550 -18.97 -13.63 5.24
N ARG A 551 -19.40 -14.12 4.06
CA ARG A 551 -20.71 -14.75 3.85
C ARG A 551 -20.94 -15.95 4.77
N ASP A 552 -19.89 -16.75 4.99
CA ASP A 552 -19.95 -17.92 5.88
C ASP A 552 -20.13 -17.56 7.37
N ILE A 553 -19.89 -16.30 7.75
CA ILE A 553 -19.94 -15.84 9.14
C ILE A 553 -21.23 -15.04 9.40
N ASP A 554 -21.53 -14.05 8.55
CA ASP A 554 -22.70 -13.18 8.73
C ASP A 554 -23.55 -12.93 7.46
N GLY A 555 -23.24 -13.62 6.37
CA GLY A 555 -23.99 -13.53 5.11
C GLY A 555 -23.64 -12.32 4.23
N PHE A 556 -22.63 -11.53 4.58
CA PHE A 556 -22.24 -10.35 3.82
C PHE A 556 -20.87 -10.45 3.17
N ILE A 557 -20.75 -9.75 2.04
CA ILE A 557 -19.48 -9.36 1.43
C ILE A 557 -19.20 -7.94 1.91
N TYR A 558 -17.99 -7.71 2.42
CA TYR A 558 -17.53 -6.40 2.87
C TYR A 558 -16.63 -5.77 1.81
N ILE A 559 -16.93 -4.52 1.44
CA ILE A 559 -16.18 -3.75 0.45
C ILE A 559 -15.58 -2.56 1.17
N TYR A 560 -14.27 -2.59 1.34
CA TYR A 560 -13.50 -1.52 1.95
C TYR A 560 -13.10 -0.50 0.89
N GLY A 561 -13.05 0.74 1.33
CA GLY A 561 -12.59 1.87 0.56
C GLY A 561 -11.79 2.81 1.42
N TYR A 562 -11.46 3.95 0.86
CA TYR A 562 -10.88 5.03 1.64
C TYR A 562 -11.51 6.38 1.30
N LYS A 563 -11.64 7.22 2.34
CA LYS A 563 -12.01 8.62 2.24
C LYS A 563 -10.75 9.47 2.40
N ASP A 564 -10.37 10.16 1.33
CA ASP A 564 -9.30 11.17 1.34
C ASP A 564 -9.89 12.48 1.88
N LEU A 565 -9.61 12.76 3.16
CA LEU A 565 -10.00 13.97 3.89
C LEU A 565 -9.07 14.13 5.09
N ASN A 566 -8.17 15.13 5.06
CA ASN A 566 -7.12 15.34 6.07
C ASN A 566 -6.24 14.10 6.31
N GLY A 567 -5.93 13.37 5.23
CA GLY A 567 -5.34 12.04 5.29
C GLY A 567 -6.29 11.00 4.70
N ARG A 568 -5.84 9.74 4.68
CA ARG A 568 -6.60 8.64 4.10
C ARG A 568 -7.25 7.78 5.19
N ASN A 569 -8.57 7.68 5.17
CA ASN A 569 -9.35 7.03 6.21
C ASN A 569 -10.12 5.83 5.66
N LEU A 570 -9.99 4.66 6.28
CA LEU A 570 -10.72 3.45 5.93
C LEU A 570 -12.22 3.70 6.05
N VAL A 571 -12.98 3.30 5.04
CA VAL A 571 -14.44 3.25 5.06
C VAL A 571 -14.91 1.87 4.63
N VAL A 572 -16.15 1.49 4.96
CA VAL A 572 -16.65 0.15 4.65
C VAL A 572 -18.12 0.17 4.23
N ALA A 573 -18.41 -0.62 3.20
CA ALA A 573 -19.74 -0.98 2.74
C ALA A 573 -19.94 -2.48 2.88
N ARG A 574 -21.19 -2.94 2.83
CA ARG A 574 -21.52 -4.36 2.74
C ARG A 574 -22.75 -4.62 1.87
N VAL A 575 -22.80 -5.82 1.31
CA VAL A 575 -23.92 -6.32 0.50
C VAL A 575 -24.03 -7.84 0.61
N SER A 576 -25.22 -8.39 0.41
CA SER A 576 -25.41 -9.85 0.24
C SER A 576 -25.05 -10.29 -1.18
N GLU A 577 -24.69 -11.55 -1.36
CA GLU A 577 -24.35 -12.13 -2.67
C GLU A 577 -25.42 -11.89 -3.74
N ASP A 578 -26.68 -12.22 -3.43
CA ASP A 578 -27.82 -12.10 -4.38
C ASP A 578 -28.04 -10.67 -4.90
N ASN A 579 -27.53 -9.68 -4.17
CA ASN A 579 -27.75 -8.26 -4.45
C ASN A 579 -26.47 -7.54 -4.90
N PHE A 580 -25.39 -8.27 -5.19
CA PHE A 580 -24.08 -7.69 -5.46
C PHE A 580 -24.11 -6.65 -6.60
N LEU A 581 -24.85 -6.92 -7.69
CA LEU A 581 -25.01 -6.00 -8.83
C LEU A 581 -26.16 -4.96 -8.66
N ASN A 582 -26.87 -4.97 -7.54
CA ASN A 582 -27.93 -4.02 -7.23
C ASN A 582 -27.44 -3.02 -6.18
N PHE A 583 -26.83 -1.91 -6.62
CA PHE A 583 -26.20 -0.93 -5.72
C PHE A 583 -27.16 -0.22 -4.76
N ASN A 584 -28.47 -0.24 -5.03
CA ASN A 584 -29.48 0.24 -4.09
C ASN A 584 -29.61 -0.67 -2.85
N GLU A 585 -29.13 -1.91 -2.94
CA GLU A 585 -29.15 -2.85 -1.82
C GLU A 585 -27.93 -2.77 -0.93
N TRP A 586 -26.86 -2.13 -1.40
CA TRP A 586 -25.65 -1.91 -0.62
C TRP A 586 -25.93 -1.00 0.58
N THR A 587 -25.18 -1.21 1.65
CA THR A 587 -25.24 -0.34 2.84
C THR A 587 -23.84 0.10 3.24
N TYR A 588 -23.73 1.30 3.79
CA TYR A 588 -22.48 1.96 4.16
C TYR A 588 -22.45 2.19 5.66
N TYR A 589 -21.30 2.02 6.31
CA TYR A 589 -21.21 2.19 7.76
C TYR A 589 -20.96 3.66 8.12
N ASN A 590 -21.89 4.29 8.84
CA ASN A 590 -21.80 5.70 9.23
C ASN A 590 -21.09 5.92 10.58
N GLY A 591 -20.43 4.89 11.13
CA GLY A 591 -19.80 4.89 12.45
C GLY A 591 -20.67 4.30 13.56
N GLU A 592 -21.98 4.22 13.36
CA GLU A 592 -22.94 3.70 14.35
C GLU A 592 -23.85 2.60 13.78
N THR A 593 -24.34 2.80 12.55
CA THR A 593 -25.30 1.94 11.87
C THR A 593 -24.99 1.82 10.37
N TRP A 594 -25.68 0.89 9.70
CA TRP A 594 -25.64 0.73 8.26
C TRP A 594 -26.72 1.60 7.60
N THR A 595 -26.32 2.49 6.69
CA THR A 595 -27.19 3.43 5.96
C THR A 595 -27.17 3.15 4.46
N LYS A 596 -28.19 3.61 3.73
CA LYS A 596 -28.25 3.54 2.26
C LYS A 596 -27.58 4.74 1.58
N ASN A 597 -27.36 5.82 2.31
CA ASN A 597 -26.74 7.03 1.77
C ASN A 597 -25.21 6.99 1.93
N ILE A 598 -24.51 6.87 0.81
CA ILE A 598 -23.04 6.82 0.78
C ILE A 598 -22.37 8.07 1.38
N ASN A 599 -23.02 9.24 1.32
CA ASN A 599 -22.46 10.49 1.88
C ASN A 599 -22.33 10.46 3.41
N GLU A 600 -23.08 9.60 4.08
CA GLU A 600 -23.07 9.47 5.54
C GLU A 600 -21.93 8.57 6.05
N VAL A 601 -21.16 7.94 5.16
CA VAL A 601 -20.08 7.03 5.54
C VAL A 601 -19.02 7.77 6.36
N LYS A 602 -18.50 7.11 7.41
CA LYS A 602 -17.45 7.67 8.25
C LYS A 602 -16.20 6.81 8.24
N GLY A 603 -15.06 7.48 8.42
CA GLY A 603 -13.78 6.82 8.61
C GLY A 603 -13.79 5.94 9.87
N ILE A 604 -13.42 4.67 9.74
CA ILE A 604 -13.33 3.70 10.84
C ILE A 604 -11.88 3.45 11.31
N LYS A 605 -10.90 3.87 10.50
CA LYS A 605 -9.47 3.84 10.85
C LYS A 605 -8.69 4.83 9.98
N GLU A 606 -7.80 5.61 10.58
CA GLU A 606 -6.99 6.59 9.86
C GLU A 606 -5.69 5.96 9.29
N SER A 607 -5.02 6.70 8.40
CA SER A 607 -3.68 6.38 7.86
C SER A 607 -3.57 5.06 7.08
N VAL A 608 -4.61 4.69 6.32
CA VAL A 608 -4.55 3.52 5.43
C VAL A 608 -3.89 3.83 4.07
N SER A 609 -3.60 2.80 3.28
CA SER A 609 -3.10 2.87 1.89
C SER A 609 -4.23 2.68 0.86
N ALA A 610 -3.95 2.89 -0.43
CA ALA A 610 -4.93 2.70 -1.51
C ALA A 610 -5.17 1.22 -1.86
N GLU A 611 -4.23 0.37 -1.46
CA GLU A 611 -4.30 -1.09 -1.49
C GLU A 611 -4.11 -1.58 -0.05
N LEU A 612 -5.04 -2.41 0.41
CA LEU A 612 -5.09 -2.91 1.79
C LEU A 612 -5.86 -4.23 1.82
N SER A 613 -5.91 -4.84 2.99
CA SER A 613 -6.79 -6.00 3.22
C SER A 613 -7.38 -5.95 4.62
N VAL A 614 -8.65 -6.32 4.75
CA VAL A 614 -9.20 -6.80 6.02
C VAL A 614 -9.50 -8.28 5.85
N THR A 615 -9.01 -9.12 6.75
CA THR A 615 -9.16 -10.57 6.67
C THR A 615 -9.63 -11.13 8.00
N TYR A 616 -10.61 -12.04 7.96
CA TYR A 616 -11.00 -12.81 9.14
C TYR A 616 -9.93 -13.86 9.45
N ILE A 617 -9.42 -13.85 10.69
CA ILE A 617 -8.40 -14.78 11.15
C ILE A 617 -9.06 -16.00 11.78
N ASN A 618 -8.88 -17.17 11.17
CA ASN A 618 -9.50 -18.44 11.58
C ASN A 618 -8.60 -19.35 12.44
N PHE A 619 -7.34 -18.94 12.67
CA PHE A 619 -6.32 -19.70 13.38
C PHE A 619 -5.62 -18.86 14.46
N GLY A 620 -4.81 -19.51 15.29
CA GLY A 620 -3.88 -18.80 16.15
C GLY A 620 -4.48 -18.02 17.32
N THR A 621 -3.63 -17.22 17.95
CA THR A 621 -3.94 -16.33 19.08
C THR A 621 -4.97 -15.26 18.69
N ASN A 622 -4.98 -14.88 17.41
CA ASN A 622 -5.90 -13.88 16.85
C ASN A 622 -7.16 -14.51 16.22
N LYS A 623 -7.45 -15.79 16.48
CA LYS A 623 -8.65 -16.46 15.97
C LYS A 623 -9.93 -15.72 16.35
N GLY A 624 -10.82 -15.57 15.39
CA GLY A 624 -12.09 -14.86 15.55
C GLY A 624 -11.99 -13.34 15.43
N LYS A 625 -10.81 -12.80 15.10
CA LYS A 625 -10.59 -11.37 14.88
C LYS A 625 -10.56 -11.04 13.39
N TYR A 626 -10.71 -9.76 13.10
CA TYR A 626 -10.49 -9.17 11.78
C TYR A 626 -9.18 -8.40 11.78
N MET A 627 -8.26 -8.76 10.89
CA MET A 627 -6.96 -8.11 10.77
C MET A 627 -6.95 -7.19 9.55
N LEU A 628 -6.81 -5.90 9.80
CA LEU A 628 -6.48 -4.89 8.79
C LEU A 628 -4.96 -4.90 8.57
N VAL A 629 -4.49 -5.09 7.35
CA VAL A 629 -3.09 -4.95 6.94
C VAL A 629 -2.97 -3.80 5.94
N VAL A 630 -2.02 -2.89 6.17
CA VAL A 630 -1.80 -1.69 5.36
C VAL A 630 -0.32 -1.32 5.29
N MET A 631 0.04 -0.48 4.31
CA MET A 631 1.19 0.40 4.49
C MET A 631 0.72 1.70 5.12
N LYS A 632 1.09 1.91 6.39
CA LYS A 632 0.60 3.04 7.18
C LYS A 632 1.01 4.36 6.53
N GLY A 633 0.08 5.29 6.37
CA GLY A 633 0.37 6.57 5.74
C GLY A 633 0.71 6.49 4.25
N THR A 634 0.28 5.42 3.56
CA THR A 634 0.42 5.18 2.11
C THR A 634 1.84 4.93 1.61
N THR A 635 2.83 5.73 1.97
CA THR A 635 4.21 5.64 1.43
C THR A 635 5.32 5.73 2.51
N SER A 636 5.00 5.36 3.76
CA SER A 636 5.97 5.47 4.88
C SER A 636 7.04 4.38 4.89
N GLY A 637 6.78 3.25 4.22
CA GLY A 637 7.55 2.03 4.38
C GLY A 637 7.27 1.26 5.68
N GLU A 638 6.34 1.72 6.52
CA GLU A 638 5.85 0.99 7.69
C GLU A 638 4.68 0.08 7.27
N ILE A 639 4.93 -1.22 7.21
CA ILE A 639 3.86 -2.22 7.09
C ILE A 639 3.36 -2.52 8.50
N ALA A 640 2.06 -2.41 8.69
CA ALA A 640 1.43 -2.55 10.00
C ALA A 640 0.10 -3.31 9.90
N TYR A 641 -0.33 -3.87 11.03
CA TYR A 641 -1.67 -4.40 11.18
C TYR A 641 -2.43 -3.79 12.34
N ALA A 642 -3.76 -3.87 12.29
CA ALA A 642 -4.66 -3.55 13.40
C ALA A 642 -5.77 -4.61 13.50
N LEU A 643 -6.24 -4.89 14.71
CA LEU A 643 -7.22 -5.95 14.98
C LEU A 643 -8.58 -5.38 15.38
N SER A 644 -9.65 -6.07 15.02
CA SER A 644 -10.99 -5.81 15.52
C SER A 644 -11.77 -7.09 15.82
N ASN A 645 -12.81 -6.97 16.65
CA ASN A 645 -13.80 -8.02 16.89
C ASN A 645 -14.93 -8.04 15.84
N ALA A 646 -15.03 -7.00 15.02
CA ALA A 646 -16.03 -6.86 13.98
C ALA A 646 -15.39 -6.35 12.68
N PRO A 647 -15.95 -6.67 11.50
CA PRO A 647 -15.34 -6.29 10.23
C PRO A 647 -15.34 -4.76 9.99
N TYR A 648 -16.18 -4.01 10.73
CA TYR A 648 -16.31 -2.56 10.63
C TYR A 648 -15.69 -1.81 11.83
N GLY A 649 -14.87 -2.48 12.64
CA GLY A 649 -14.19 -1.87 13.79
C GLY A 649 -14.99 -1.93 15.10
N PRO A 650 -14.53 -1.26 16.16
CA PRO A 650 -13.32 -0.42 16.18
C PRO A 650 -12.05 -1.26 16.02
N PHE A 651 -11.09 -0.76 15.25
CA PHE A 651 -9.76 -1.37 15.09
C PHE A 651 -8.82 -0.86 16.20
N SER A 652 -7.94 -1.72 16.68
CA SER A 652 -6.87 -1.39 17.64
C SER A 652 -5.90 -0.35 17.08
N ASP A 653 -4.97 0.10 17.91
CA ASP A 653 -3.78 0.81 17.42
C ASP A 653 -2.98 -0.06 16.44
N TYR A 654 -2.20 0.59 15.58
CA TYR A 654 -1.35 -0.10 14.62
C TYR A 654 -0.14 -0.72 15.31
N GLU A 655 0.11 -1.99 15.00
CA GLU A 655 1.36 -2.67 15.31
C GLU A 655 2.21 -2.71 14.04
N THR A 656 3.34 -2.00 14.04
CA THR A 656 4.30 -2.01 12.93
C THR A 656 5.11 -3.31 12.98
N ILE A 657 5.02 -4.08 11.90
CA ILE A 657 5.62 -5.43 11.79
C ILE A 657 6.85 -5.44 10.88
N TYR A 658 6.96 -4.49 9.96
CA TYR A 658 8.07 -4.42 9.02
C TYR A 658 8.35 -2.99 8.59
N GLN A 659 9.64 -2.65 8.52
CA GLN A 659 10.13 -1.39 7.95
C GLN A 659 10.92 -1.70 6.69
N THR A 660 10.45 -1.20 5.56
CA THR A 660 11.10 -1.40 4.25
C THR A 660 12.43 -0.64 4.18
N ASN A 661 13.43 -1.18 3.48
CA ASN A 661 14.77 -0.61 3.36
C ASN A 661 15.12 -0.12 1.94
N GLU A 662 14.21 -0.29 0.97
CA GLU A 662 14.44 0.02 -0.44
C GLU A 662 14.81 1.48 -0.69
N GLY A 663 14.29 2.41 0.13
CA GLY A 663 14.67 3.83 0.06
C GLY A 663 16.13 4.12 0.38
N SER A 664 16.81 3.23 1.12
CA SER A 664 18.26 3.30 1.35
C SER A 664 19.07 2.59 0.26
N LEU A 665 18.46 1.64 -0.45
CA LEU A 665 19.12 0.81 -1.46
C LEU A 665 19.07 1.43 -2.86
N TYR A 666 18.00 2.17 -3.18
CA TYR A 666 17.73 2.66 -4.51
C TYR A 666 17.42 4.16 -4.52
N ASN A 667 17.94 4.86 -5.53
CA ASN A 667 17.82 6.30 -5.63
C ASN A 667 16.35 6.76 -5.73
N GLY A 668 15.92 7.57 -4.77
CA GLY A 668 14.57 8.14 -4.72
C GLY A 668 13.46 7.12 -4.56
N ALA A 669 13.79 5.87 -4.22
CA ALA A 669 12.81 4.80 -4.07
C ALA A 669 11.97 4.99 -2.82
N PHE A 670 10.71 4.62 -2.94
CA PHE A 670 9.75 4.56 -1.84
C PHE A 670 8.91 3.30 -2.03
N THR A 671 8.36 2.82 -0.93
CA THR A 671 7.46 1.68 -0.91
C THR A 671 6.06 2.16 -0.57
N TYR A 672 5.06 1.40 -1.00
CA TYR A 672 3.65 1.75 -0.85
C TYR A 672 2.78 0.50 -0.90
N ASN A 673 1.52 0.64 -0.50
CA ASN A 673 0.46 -0.34 -0.76
C ASN A 673 0.80 -1.76 -0.27
N ALA A 674 0.57 -2.04 1.02
CA ALA A 674 0.75 -3.39 1.56
C ALA A 674 -0.60 -4.08 1.86
N LYS A 675 -0.70 -5.37 1.52
CA LYS A 675 -1.92 -6.16 1.79
C LYS A 675 -1.63 -7.64 2.03
N MET A 676 -2.50 -8.28 2.80
CA MET A 676 -2.54 -9.73 2.99
C MET A 676 -3.11 -10.43 1.75
N HIS A 677 -2.64 -11.65 1.52
CA HIS A 677 -3.14 -12.58 0.49
C HIS A 677 -3.68 -13.84 1.16
N PRO A 678 -4.99 -13.94 1.46
CA PRO A 678 -5.55 -15.06 2.20
C PRO A 678 -5.30 -16.40 1.51
N ASN A 679 -5.51 -16.48 0.20
CA ASN A 679 -5.30 -17.68 -0.60
C ASN A 679 -3.83 -18.13 -0.71
N LEU A 680 -2.87 -17.21 -0.55
CA LEU A 680 -1.44 -17.56 -0.45
C LEU A 680 -1.01 -17.90 0.99
N SER A 681 -1.87 -17.65 1.98
CA SER A 681 -1.57 -17.82 3.41
C SER A 681 -1.99 -19.20 3.92
N LYS A 682 -1.28 -19.68 4.94
CA LYS A 682 -1.53 -20.96 5.62
C LYS A 682 -1.90 -20.72 7.09
N GLU A 683 -2.40 -21.76 7.78
CA GLU A 683 -2.86 -21.72 9.19
C GLU A 683 -1.79 -21.34 10.24
N ASN A 684 -0.57 -21.02 9.81
CA ASN A 684 0.50 -20.48 10.67
C ASN A 684 1.41 -19.48 9.96
N LYS A 685 1.14 -19.15 8.69
CA LYS A 685 2.01 -18.32 7.85
C LYS A 685 1.16 -17.41 6.98
N ILE A 686 1.13 -16.13 7.32
CA ILE A 686 0.43 -15.10 6.57
C ILE A 686 1.39 -14.54 5.51
N ILE A 687 0.92 -14.35 4.28
CA ILE A 687 1.68 -13.72 3.19
C ILE A 687 1.16 -12.31 2.96
N ILE A 688 2.07 -11.33 2.97
CA ILE A 688 1.79 -9.92 2.72
C ILE A 688 2.65 -9.46 1.56
N SER A 689 2.07 -8.75 0.59
CA SER A 689 2.84 -8.06 -0.44
C SER A 689 2.97 -6.57 -0.17
N TYR A 690 3.93 -5.93 -0.83
CA TYR A 690 3.99 -4.48 -0.98
C TYR A 690 4.66 -4.08 -2.30
N ASN A 691 4.48 -2.82 -2.70
CA ASN A 691 5.00 -2.27 -3.95
C ASN A 691 6.22 -1.36 -3.72
N VAL A 692 7.07 -1.26 -4.74
CA VAL A 692 8.26 -0.39 -4.75
C VAL A 692 8.23 0.50 -6.00
N ASN A 693 8.33 1.81 -5.82
CA ASN A 693 8.40 2.79 -6.90
C ASN A 693 9.47 3.85 -6.57
N THR A 694 9.62 4.87 -7.40
CA THR A 694 10.64 5.90 -7.25
C THR A 694 10.13 7.26 -7.72
N THR A 695 10.63 8.31 -7.07
CA THR A 695 10.43 9.71 -7.51
C THR A 695 11.38 10.10 -8.64
N SER A 696 12.32 9.23 -9.00
CA SER A 696 13.34 9.47 -10.02
C SER A 696 13.09 8.66 -11.29
N PHE A 697 12.72 9.33 -12.38
CA PHE A 697 12.47 8.68 -13.66
C PHE A 697 13.65 7.83 -14.16
N SER A 698 14.90 8.27 -13.95
CA SER A 698 16.09 7.51 -14.35
C SER A 698 16.26 6.21 -13.56
N ALA A 699 15.78 6.16 -12.31
CA ALA A 699 15.86 4.96 -11.48
C ALA A 699 14.90 3.86 -11.96
N LEU A 700 13.81 4.20 -12.66
CA LEU A 700 12.90 3.21 -13.29
C LEU A 700 13.57 2.36 -14.37
N SER A 701 14.76 2.76 -14.87
CA SER A 701 15.57 1.91 -15.74
C SER A 701 16.05 0.63 -15.06
N ASN A 702 16.09 0.57 -13.72
CA ASN A 702 16.45 -0.62 -12.96
C ASN A 702 15.20 -1.46 -12.67
N ALA A 703 15.14 -2.67 -13.22
CA ALA A 703 14.05 -3.62 -13.02
C ALA A 703 13.92 -4.14 -11.60
N LYS A 704 14.89 -3.85 -10.71
CA LYS A 704 14.71 -4.08 -9.27
C LYS A 704 13.72 -3.10 -8.63
N ILE A 705 13.35 -2.03 -9.32
CA ILE A 705 12.26 -1.14 -8.94
C ILE A 705 11.04 -1.50 -9.79
N TYR A 706 9.83 -1.39 -9.23
CA TYR A 706 8.57 -1.65 -9.92
C TYR A 706 8.25 -3.12 -10.16
N TYR A 707 8.47 -3.97 -9.15
CA TYR A 707 7.91 -5.32 -9.10
C TYR A 707 7.48 -5.67 -7.67
N PRO A 708 6.58 -6.65 -7.47
CA PRO A 708 6.05 -7.01 -6.15
C PRO A 708 7.14 -7.45 -5.15
N ARG A 709 6.92 -7.18 -3.87
CA ARG A 709 7.71 -7.75 -2.75
C ARG A 709 6.79 -8.53 -1.83
N PHE A 710 7.32 -9.57 -1.20
CA PHE A 710 6.56 -10.37 -0.26
C PHE A 710 7.32 -10.55 1.06
N ILE A 711 6.57 -10.47 2.16
CA ILE A 711 6.99 -10.89 3.49
C ILE A 711 6.03 -11.94 4.01
N SER A 712 6.47 -12.73 4.98
CA SER A 712 5.61 -13.63 5.73
C SER A 712 5.65 -13.36 7.22
N LEU A 713 4.51 -13.58 7.86
CA LEU A 713 4.34 -13.55 9.32
C LEU A 713 4.05 -14.97 9.76
N THR A 714 5.00 -15.57 10.48
CA THR A 714 4.85 -16.92 11.03
C THR A 714 4.52 -16.81 12.51
N GLU A 715 3.36 -17.33 12.92
CA GLU A 715 2.95 -17.27 14.32
C GLU A 715 3.78 -18.22 15.17
N ILE A 716 4.19 -17.74 16.34
CA ILE A 716 4.97 -18.53 17.30
C ILE A 716 4.05 -19.51 18.02
N ARG A 717 4.49 -20.77 18.10
CA ARG A 717 3.72 -21.83 18.75
C ARG A 717 3.87 -21.69 20.26
N LYS A 718 2.78 -21.45 20.95
CA LYS A 718 2.72 -21.78 22.38
C LYS A 718 2.69 -23.31 22.48
N GLY A 719 3.54 -23.89 23.31
CA GLY A 719 3.39 -25.30 23.66
C GLY A 719 1.96 -25.52 24.15
N GLU A 720 1.27 -26.54 23.66
CA GLU A 720 -0.03 -26.93 24.22
C GLU A 720 0.19 -27.18 25.71
N GLU A 721 -0.46 -26.39 26.58
CA GLU A 721 -0.61 -26.78 27.98
C GLU A 721 -1.51 -28.03 27.98
N ASP A 722 -0.89 -29.20 28.08
CA ASP A 722 -1.55 -30.50 28.27
C ASP A 722 -2.51 -30.52 29.48
#